data_AF-A0A8T4RQW0-F1
#
_entry.id   AF-A0A8T4RQW0-F1
#
_cell.length_a   1.000
_cell.length_b   1.000
_cell.length_c   1.000
_cell.angle_alpha   90.00
_cell.angle_beta   90.00
_cell.angle_gamma   90.00
#
_symmetry.space_group_name_H-M   'P 1'
#
loop_
_entity.id
_entity.type
_entity.pdbx_description
1 polymer ?
#
loop_
_entity_poly.entity_id
_entity_poly.type
_entity_poly.pdbx_seq_one_letter_code
_entity_poly.pdbx_strand_id
1 'polypeptide(L)'
;MRSHKRTKAAVLTCILLAFAIAFSSFAQAQSDQYSISPESINRRVKSGDFLEIPVKITNSRESNIDVSFTIIGDISRIATMDRTGLNVQPGLTEQVKLTIFGENASFRSGFLDISGSINEQIPINISVTSNTAVPVEALLIEIEPITEKAAIGKIFNFKVGVQNLLSDERYNVTMKYSIDRLDDGTTTYKFDKAFFEESEVVELATSVNIVKEFDMPDFIRPGTYVINVAAEYLDLETSASRTFQVVEPFWDHVFLGIIPVRWLILAGIVFGIGSIGGIVYLKKKAKKKRYTMKIDYGLLPKSGPRTAYLGMVAETTKKTYFDLDQLTIHTLIAGSTGGGKTVSAEVLVEEALVKGVSVIVFDPTAQWSGFLRKNTDKKMFGLYPKFGLKKGDARAFNGNVRQILNARERVDIKRYMKPGEINVFTINKLDPEDADILVANTIREVFHANLPESPVLKLMVIFDEVHRLLPKFGGSGAGFIQIERGAREFRKWGVGLMLISQVLKDFIGETKANINTEVQMRTRDQGDLDRIKTKYGDYMLQSLLKSATGTGMLQNAAYNKGNPYFISFRPLFHEHARLSDEELSNYNKYNDMIDDLEYSIEALEKENIDAFDLKLELKMALDKVKSGSFNMVDIYLDGLKPRVAEQWKKLGKEPPQKRTKLVSESELREEFARAQEARKKFESEKKKEGGSAGGPAAAKVPPLELKNGVMVTNTTELYDAIENMDPDTFKEHVTAQKNDFADWMKKWDAKIGAEVAKGKTKEEILKAMSQK
;
A
#
# COMPACT_ATOMS: atom_id res chain seq x y z
N MET A 1 -9.06 -9.50 13.66
CA MET A 1 -8.61 -9.31 12.26
C MET A 1 -7.31 -10.03 11.87
N ARG A 2 -6.48 -10.53 12.81
CA ARG A 2 -5.25 -11.31 12.48
C ARG A 2 -5.48 -12.81 12.22
N SER A 3 -6.51 -13.45 12.80
CA SER A 3 -6.73 -14.90 12.59
C SER A 3 -7.26 -15.24 11.20
N HIS A 4 -8.16 -14.41 10.62
CA HIS A 4 -8.74 -14.68 9.30
C HIS A 4 -7.76 -14.66 8.12
N LYS A 5 -6.64 -13.92 8.22
CA LYS A 5 -5.61 -13.90 7.16
C LYS A 5 -4.72 -15.14 7.18
N ARG A 6 -4.45 -15.73 8.36
CA ARG A 6 -3.65 -16.96 8.48
C ARG A 6 -4.40 -18.17 7.94
N THR A 7 -5.71 -18.28 8.18
CA THR A 7 -6.54 -19.36 7.62
C THR A 7 -6.62 -19.33 6.09
N LYS A 8 -6.68 -18.14 5.46
CA LYS A 8 -6.72 -18.06 3.98
C LYS A 8 -5.38 -18.37 3.32
N ALA A 9 -4.28 -17.98 3.96
CA ALA A 9 -2.94 -18.36 3.50
C ALA A 9 -2.73 -19.88 3.64
N ALA A 10 -3.09 -20.47 4.78
CA ALA A 10 -2.95 -21.91 5.02
C ALA A 10 -3.78 -22.76 4.04
N VAL A 11 -5.02 -22.36 3.75
CA VAL A 11 -5.87 -23.08 2.77
C VAL A 11 -5.29 -22.99 1.35
N LEU A 12 -4.77 -21.82 0.96
CA LEU A 12 -4.13 -21.66 -0.35
C LEU A 12 -2.83 -22.46 -0.48
N THR A 13 -2.04 -22.53 0.60
CA THR A 13 -0.82 -23.36 0.65
C THR A 13 -1.15 -24.85 0.62
N CYS A 14 -2.19 -25.31 1.32
CA CYS A 14 -2.65 -26.71 1.24
C CYS A 14 -3.18 -27.09 -0.15
N ILE A 15 -3.87 -26.18 -0.85
CA ILE A 15 -4.36 -26.42 -2.22
C ILE A 15 -3.19 -26.48 -3.22
N LEU A 16 -2.19 -25.60 -3.07
CA LEU A 16 -0.99 -25.62 -3.92
C LEU A 16 -0.11 -26.84 -3.66
N LEU A 17 -0.01 -27.30 -2.39
CA LEU A 17 0.72 -28.52 -2.04
C LEU A 17 0.00 -29.77 -2.58
N ALA A 18 -1.33 -29.81 -2.52
CA ALA A 18 -2.12 -30.89 -3.11
C ALA A 18 -1.99 -30.94 -4.64
N PHE A 19 -1.92 -29.79 -5.31
CA PHE A 19 -1.67 -29.71 -6.76
C PHE A 19 -0.23 -30.12 -7.13
N ALA A 20 0.76 -29.79 -6.31
CA ALA A 20 2.15 -30.20 -6.54
C ALA A 20 2.35 -31.72 -6.35
N ILE A 21 1.70 -32.32 -5.34
CA ILE A 21 1.76 -33.77 -5.08
C ILE A 21 1.02 -34.56 -6.18
N ALA A 22 -0.08 -34.00 -6.73
CA ALA A 22 -0.79 -34.61 -7.86
C ALA A 22 0.03 -34.58 -9.16
N PHE A 23 0.87 -33.56 -9.38
CA PHE A 23 1.72 -33.45 -10.57
C PHE A 23 3.02 -34.26 -10.48
N SER A 24 3.60 -34.43 -9.29
CA SER A 24 4.79 -35.28 -9.11
C SER A 24 4.49 -36.78 -9.24
N SER A 25 3.23 -37.18 -9.06
CA SER A 25 2.81 -38.59 -9.09
C SER A 25 2.50 -39.14 -10.50
N PHE A 26 2.54 -38.29 -11.54
CA PHE A 26 2.22 -38.66 -12.92
C PHE A 26 3.42 -38.65 -13.87
N ALA A 27 4.63 -38.33 -13.38
CA ALA A 27 5.85 -38.20 -14.16
C ALA A 27 6.92 -39.26 -13.80
N GLN A 28 6.50 -40.49 -13.50
CA GLN A 28 7.42 -41.61 -13.34
C GLN A 28 6.97 -42.73 -14.29
N ALA A 29 7.43 -42.61 -15.54
CA ALA A 29 7.32 -43.67 -16.52
C ALA A 29 8.05 -44.91 -16.02
N GLN A 30 7.32 -46.01 -16.06
CA GLN A 30 7.67 -47.40 -15.78
C GLN A 30 9.06 -47.75 -16.33
N SER A 31 10.06 -47.84 -15.44
CA SER A 31 11.32 -48.52 -15.74
C SER A 31 11.08 -50.02 -15.58
N ASP A 32 11.38 -50.84 -16.59
CA ASP A 32 11.25 -52.30 -16.51
C ASP A 32 12.12 -52.86 -15.39
N GLN A 33 11.49 -53.19 -14.27
CA GLN A 33 12.16 -53.59 -13.03
C GLN A 33 12.63 -55.06 -13.04
N TYR A 34 12.24 -55.86 -14.03
CA TYR A 34 12.64 -57.26 -14.20
C TYR A 34 12.45 -57.68 -15.66
N SER A 35 13.08 -58.77 -16.09
CA SER A 35 12.85 -59.37 -17.42
C SER A 35 12.74 -60.89 -17.35
N ILE A 36 11.89 -61.46 -18.21
CA ILE A 36 11.65 -62.92 -18.29
C ILE A 36 11.91 -63.36 -19.73
N SER A 37 12.64 -64.46 -19.91
CA SER A 37 12.95 -65.02 -21.23
C SER A 37 12.82 -66.54 -21.22
N PRO A 38 12.13 -67.16 -22.19
CA PRO A 38 11.42 -66.53 -23.31
C PRO A 38 10.04 -65.97 -22.90
N GLU A 39 9.57 -64.93 -23.60
CA GLU A 39 8.24 -64.32 -23.38
C GLU A 39 7.07 -65.20 -23.88
N SER A 40 7.36 -66.14 -24.78
CA SER A 40 6.43 -67.19 -25.22
C SER A 40 7.18 -68.45 -25.65
N ILE A 41 6.51 -69.60 -25.55
CA ILE A 41 7.09 -70.90 -25.87
C ILE A 41 6.27 -71.56 -26.98
N ASN A 42 6.70 -71.39 -28.22
CA ASN A 42 6.13 -72.05 -29.40
C ASN A 42 7.16 -73.03 -29.97
N ARG A 43 6.95 -74.34 -29.80
CA ARG A 43 7.94 -75.37 -30.19
C ARG A 43 7.29 -76.64 -30.76
N ARG A 44 8.05 -77.38 -31.56
CA ARG A 44 7.69 -78.70 -32.09
C ARG A 44 8.53 -79.77 -31.40
N VAL A 45 7.90 -80.82 -30.89
CA VAL A 45 8.58 -81.95 -30.23
C VAL A 45 8.25 -83.23 -30.99
N LYS A 46 9.24 -84.10 -31.21
CA LYS A 46 9.03 -85.37 -31.91
C LYS A 46 8.38 -86.37 -30.94
N SER A 47 7.47 -87.19 -31.44
CA SER A 47 6.89 -88.27 -30.63
C SER A 47 7.99 -89.20 -30.10
N GLY A 48 8.09 -89.34 -28.78
CA GLY A 48 9.13 -90.13 -28.08
C GLY A 48 10.37 -89.35 -27.63
N ASP A 49 10.55 -88.11 -28.07
CA ASP A 49 11.61 -87.20 -27.59
C ASP A 49 11.08 -86.25 -26.50
N PHE A 50 11.99 -85.59 -25.78
CA PHE A 50 11.67 -84.52 -24.84
C PHE A 50 12.46 -83.25 -25.17
N LEU A 51 11.90 -82.10 -24.81
CA LEU A 51 12.49 -80.78 -25.01
C LEU A 51 12.66 -80.08 -23.66
N GLU A 52 13.89 -79.65 -23.35
CA GLU A 52 14.17 -78.80 -22.18
C GLU A 52 14.28 -77.34 -22.61
N ILE A 53 13.56 -76.46 -21.92
CA ILE A 53 13.55 -75.02 -22.19
C ILE A 53 13.92 -74.28 -20.90
N PRO A 54 15.02 -73.52 -20.88
CA PRO A 54 15.38 -72.70 -19.73
C PRO A 54 14.52 -71.44 -19.71
N VAL A 55 13.75 -71.26 -18.63
CA VAL A 55 13.03 -70.02 -18.32
C VAL A 55 13.91 -69.19 -17.38
N LYS A 56 14.37 -68.03 -17.85
CA LYS A 56 15.29 -67.13 -17.14
C LYS A 56 14.53 -65.93 -16.60
N ILE A 57 14.76 -65.59 -15.34
CA ILE A 57 14.24 -64.39 -14.70
C ILE A 57 15.42 -63.54 -14.25
N THR A 58 15.50 -62.31 -14.75
CA THR A 58 16.52 -61.34 -14.35
C THR A 58 15.89 -60.29 -13.45
N ASN A 59 16.45 -60.15 -12.24
CA ASN A 59 15.95 -59.19 -11.26
C ASN A 59 16.72 -57.87 -11.36
N SER A 60 16.07 -56.82 -11.87
CA SER A 60 16.63 -55.46 -11.89
C SER A 60 16.12 -54.59 -10.73
N ARG A 61 15.42 -55.17 -9.73
CA ARG A 61 14.97 -54.50 -8.50
C ARG A 61 16.07 -54.52 -7.44
N GLU A 62 15.96 -53.60 -6.48
CA GLU A 62 16.79 -53.59 -5.26
C GLU A 62 16.33 -54.60 -4.18
N SER A 63 15.29 -55.39 -4.44
CA SER A 63 14.74 -56.41 -3.53
C SER A 63 14.60 -57.78 -4.22
N ASN A 64 14.59 -58.87 -3.45
CA ASN A 64 14.47 -60.23 -3.99
C ASN A 64 13.12 -60.44 -4.70
N ILE A 65 13.11 -61.23 -5.77
CA ILE A 65 11.90 -61.71 -6.45
C ILE A 65 11.68 -63.17 -6.06
N ASP A 66 10.60 -63.43 -5.33
CA ASP A 66 10.15 -64.77 -4.94
C ASP A 66 8.96 -65.19 -5.81
N VAL A 67 9.12 -66.25 -6.60
CA VAL A 67 8.07 -66.74 -7.51
C VAL A 67 7.84 -68.23 -7.38
N SER A 68 6.61 -68.64 -7.67
CA SER A 68 6.19 -70.03 -7.83
C SER A 68 5.68 -70.27 -9.23
N PHE A 69 5.85 -71.50 -9.72
CA PHE A 69 5.52 -71.89 -11.09
C PHE A 69 4.39 -72.90 -11.11
N THR A 70 3.33 -72.60 -11.86
CA THR A 70 2.21 -73.52 -12.09
C THR A 70 1.94 -73.65 -13.58
N ILE A 71 1.81 -74.87 -14.08
CA ILE A 71 1.46 -75.12 -15.49
C ILE A 71 -0.05 -75.28 -15.58
N ILE A 72 -0.71 -74.43 -16.36
CA ILE A 72 -2.17 -74.36 -16.52
C ILE A 72 -2.54 -74.77 -17.95
N GLY A 73 -3.61 -75.55 -18.10
CA GLY A 73 -4.14 -76.00 -19.39
C GLY A 73 -3.74 -77.43 -19.77
N ASP A 74 -4.02 -77.82 -21.02
CA ASP A 74 -3.85 -79.20 -21.53
C ASP A 74 -2.38 -79.65 -21.59
N ILE A 75 -1.45 -78.69 -21.56
CA ILE A 75 -0.01 -78.93 -21.54
C ILE A 75 0.49 -79.53 -20.20
N SER A 76 -0.24 -79.35 -19.10
CA SER A 76 0.11 -79.87 -17.77
C SER A 76 0.30 -81.39 -17.70
N ARG A 77 -0.27 -82.14 -18.65
CA ARG A 77 -0.16 -83.62 -18.73
C ARG A 77 1.17 -84.10 -19.31
N ILE A 78 1.88 -83.24 -20.03
CA ILE A 78 3.12 -83.59 -20.76
C ILE A 78 4.28 -82.65 -20.45
N ALA A 79 4.11 -81.71 -19.52
CA ALA A 79 5.12 -80.72 -19.17
C ALA A 79 5.35 -80.68 -17.67
N THR A 80 6.62 -80.60 -17.26
CA THR A 80 7.04 -80.59 -15.85
C THR A 80 8.14 -79.56 -15.64
N MET A 81 8.09 -78.86 -14.51
CA MET A 81 9.18 -77.98 -14.07
C MET A 81 10.16 -78.75 -13.18
N ASP A 82 11.45 -78.46 -13.30
CA ASP A 82 12.47 -79.02 -12.41
C ASP A 82 12.42 -78.42 -10.99
N ARG A 83 11.82 -77.24 -10.82
CA ARG A 83 11.56 -76.58 -9.53
C ARG A 83 10.18 -75.92 -9.52
N THR A 84 9.51 -75.94 -8.37
CA THR A 84 8.18 -75.33 -8.18
C THR A 84 8.24 -73.85 -7.78
N GLY A 85 9.43 -73.32 -7.47
CA GLY A 85 9.63 -71.91 -7.17
C GLY A 85 11.10 -71.50 -7.26
N LEU A 86 11.33 -70.19 -7.30
CA LEU A 86 12.64 -69.56 -7.50
C LEU A 86 12.72 -68.24 -6.74
N ASN A 87 13.83 -68.03 -6.05
CA ASN A 87 14.20 -66.74 -5.44
C ASN A 87 15.34 -66.13 -6.27
N VAL A 88 15.14 -64.91 -6.78
CA VAL A 88 16.14 -64.19 -7.59
C VAL A 88 16.57 -62.93 -6.85
N GLN A 89 17.84 -62.85 -6.46
CA GLN A 89 18.38 -61.69 -5.76
C GLN A 89 18.60 -60.50 -6.73
N PRO A 90 18.65 -59.25 -6.21
CA PRO A 90 18.96 -58.05 -6.99
C PRO A 90 20.17 -58.20 -7.91
N GLY A 91 20.01 -57.86 -9.18
CA GLY A 91 21.06 -57.86 -10.20
C GLY A 91 21.46 -59.24 -10.74
N LEU A 92 20.84 -60.33 -10.27
CA LEU A 92 21.12 -61.69 -10.74
C LEU A 92 20.06 -62.20 -11.72
N THR A 93 20.49 -63.12 -12.60
CA THR A 93 19.61 -63.90 -13.47
C THR A 93 19.65 -65.35 -13.01
N GLU A 94 18.49 -65.86 -12.63
CA GLU A 94 18.33 -67.27 -12.26
C GLU A 94 17.43 -67.97 -13.29
N GLN A 95 17.58 -69.28 -13.42
CA GLN A 95 16.84 -70.05 -14.42
C GLN A 95 16.25 -71.33 -13.84
N VAL A 96 15.09 -71.70 -14.37
CA VAL A 96 14.37 -72.94 -14.09
C VAL A 96 14.14 -73.67 -15.41
N LYS A 97 14.15 -75.01 -15.41
CA LYS A 97 13.95 -75.79 -16.63
C LYS A 97 12.53 -76.31 -16.72
N LEU A 98 11.89 -75.99 -17.85
CA LEU A 98 10.64 -76.60 -18.28
C LEU A 98 10.96 -77.77 -19.22
N THR A 99 10.59 -78.97 -18.84
CA THR A 99 10.73 -80.18 -19.68
C THR A 99 9.39 -80.58 -20.25
N ILE A 100 9.32 -80.77 -21.56
CA ILE A 100 8.10 -81.14 -22.28
C ILE A 100 8.32 -82.47 -23.00
N PHE A 101 7.46 -83.45 -22.76
CA PHE A 101 7.53 -84.79 -23.31
C PHE A 101 6.62 -84.92 -24.55
N GLY A 102 7.18 -85.41 -25.66
CA GLY A 102 6.44 -85.64 -26.89
C GLY A 102 5.61 -86.92 -26.84
N GLU A 103 4.46 -86.90 -26.17
CA GLU A 103 3.53 -88.04 -26.10
C GLU A 103 2.35 -87.88 -27.08
N ASN A 104 2.29 -88.76 -28.09
CA ASN A 104 1.26 -88.82 -29.15
C ASN A 104 1.18 -87.56 -30.03
N ALA A 105 1.04 -87.74 -31.34
CA ALA A 105 0.93 -86.63 -32.29
C ALA A 105 -0.33 -85.79 -31.98
N SER A 106 -0.13 -84.60 -31.40
CA SER A 106 -1.21 -83.71 -30.95
C SER A 106 -0.69 -82.28 -30.73
N PHE A 107 -1.53 -81.29 -30.99
CA PHE A 107 -1.29 -79.90 -30.58
C PHE A 107 -1.83 -79.69 -29.16
N ARG A 108 -1.06 -79.03 -28.31
CA ARG A 108 -1.45 -78.70 -26.94
C ARG A 108 -1.03 -77.28 -26.61
N SER A 109 -1.96 -76.54 -26.02
CA SER A 109 -1.73 -75.19 -25.53
C SER A 109 -1.93 -75.11 -24.02
N GLY A 110 -1.30 -74.12 -23.41
CA GLY A 110 -1.43 -73.81 -22.00
C GLY A 110 -0.55 -72.64 -21.61
N PHE A 111 -0.40 -72.39 -20.33
CA PHE A 111 0.40 -71.30 -19.79
C PHE A 111 1.30 -71.79 -18.67
N LEU A 112 2.51 -71.25 -18.59
CA LEU A 112 3.30 -71.27 -17.38
C LEU A 112 2.96 -70.00 -16.59
N ASP A 113 2.19 -70.18 -15.52
CA ASP A 113 1.84 -69.13 -14.58
C ASP A 113 2.97 -68.95 -13.58
N ILE A 114 3.46 -67.71 -13.49
CA ILE A 114 4.51 -67.28 -12.56
C ILE A 114 3.82 -66.36 -11.57
N SER A 115 3.68 -66.81 -10.32
CA SER A 115 2.94 -66.09 -9.28
C SER A 115 3.75 -65.92 -8.00
N GLY A 116 3.67 -64.73 -7.40
CA GLY A 116 4.45 -64.34 -6.22
C GLY A 116 4.77 -62.85 -6.19
N SER A 117 6.05 -62.48 -6.15
CA SER A 117 6.53 -61.08 -6.21
C SER A 117 6.36 -60.42 -7.58
N ILE A 118 6.14 -61.22 -8.62
CA ILE A 118 5.71 -60.83 -9.96
C ILE A 118 4.60 -61.80 -10.38
N ASN A 119 3.66 -61.32 -11.18
CA ASN A 119 2.54 -62.11 -11.70
C ASN A 119 2.56 -62.02 -13.22
N GLU A 120 3.05 -63.06 -13.88
CA GLU A 120 3.26 -63.11 -15.32
C GLU A 120 2.84 -64.47 -15.86
N GLN A 121 2.38 -64.52 -17.12
CA GLN A 121 1.98 -65.75 -17.78
C GLN A 121 2.73 -65.92 -19.09
N ILE A 122 3.49 -67.01 -19.21
CA ILE A 122 4.17 -67.36 -20.46
C ILE A 122 3.29 -68.36 -21.22
N PRO A 123 2.73 -68.00 -22.39
CA PRO A 123 1.98 -68.93 -23.21
C PRO A 123 2.88 -70.04 -23.76
N ILE A 124 2.41 -71.28 -23.69
CA ILE A 124 3.07 -72.48 -24.20
C ILE A 124 2.17 -73.12 -25.26
N ASN A 125 2.64 -73.16 -26.51
CA ASN A 125 2.01 -73.91 -27.59
C ASN A 125 2.98 -74.94 -28.15
N ILE A 126 2.63 -76.22 -28.04
CA ILE A 126 3.46 -77.34 -28.47
C ILE A 126 2.72 -78.17 -29.51
N SER A 127 3.39 -78.41 -30.64
CA SER A 127 2.92 -79.35 -31.65
C SER A 127 3.81 -80.59 -31.65
N VAL A 128 3.23 -81.75 -31.27
CA VAL A 128 3.92 -83.03 -31.35
C VAL A 128 3.68 -83.62 -32.74
N THR A 129 4.74 -83.78 -33.53
CA THR A 129 4.67 -84.25 -34.93
C THR A 129 5.34 -85.62 -35.09
N SER A 130 4.73 -86.52 -35.89
CA SER A 130 5.24 -87.87 -36.14
C SER A 130 6.17 -87.98 -37.36
N ASN A 131 6.23 -87.00 -38.27
CA ASN A 131 7.21 -86.98 -39.35
C ASN A 131 7.40 -85.59 -39.98
N THR A 132 8.59 -85.35 -40.54
CA THR A 132 9.07 -84.10 -41.16
C THR A 132 8.30 -83.70 -42.43
N ALA A 133 7.60 -82.55 -42.38
CA ALA A 133 7.48 -81.58 -43.48
C ALA A 133 6.79 -80.30 -42.96
N VAL A 134 7.39 -79.14 -43.21
CA VAL A 134 6.80 -77.81 -42.92
C VAL A 134 6.22 -77.29 -44.23
N PRO A 135 4.92 -76.97 -44.35
CA PRO A 135 4.45 -76.14 -45.46
C PRO A 135 5.01 -74.73 -45.25
N VAL A 136 5.67 -74.16 -46.26
CA VAL A 136 6.18 -72.79 -46.22
C VAL A 136 4.98 -71.84 -46.29
N GLU A 137 4.78 -71.01 -45.27
CA GLU A 137 3.80 -69.92 -45.30
C GLU A 137 4.14 -68.99 -46.47
N ALA A 138 3.24 -68.89 -47.45
CA ALA A 138 3.45 -68.15 -48.68
C ALA A 138 3.16 -66.64 -48.55
N LEU A 139 2.55 -66.22 -47.45
CA LEU A 139 2.07 -64.86 -47.25
C LEU A 139 2.26 -64.43 -45.78
N LEU A 140 2.91 -63.29 -45.57
CA LEU A 140 3.15 -62.70 -44.25
C LEU A 140 2.24 -61.47 -44.07
N ILE A 141 1.52 -61.40 -42.94
CA ILE A 141 0.67 -60.27 -42.57
C ILE A 141 1.25 -59.59 -41.33
N GLU A 142 1.51 -58.30 -41.42
CA GLU A 142 1.95 -57.45 -40.31
C GLU A 142 0.90 -56.38 -40.02
N ILE A 143 0.46 -56.27 -38.76
CA ILE A 143 -0.52 -55.27 -38.32
C ILE A 143 0.17 -54.28 -37.40
N GLU A 144 0.14 -53.00 -37.77
CA GLU A 144 0.78 -51.90 -37.06
C GLU A 144 -0.26 -50.79 -36.74
N PRO A 145 -0.78 -50.71 -35.50
CA PRO A 145 -1.60 -49.59 -35.05
C PRO A 145 -0.81 -48.28 -35.14
N ILE A 146 -1.40 -47.21 -35.69
CA ILE A 146 -0.72 -45.89 -35.75
C ILE A 146 -0.51 -45.31 -34.34
N THR A 147 -1.44 -45.60 -33.43
CA THR A 147 -1.33 -45.31 -32.01
C THR A 147 -1.72 -46.54 -31.21
N GLU A 148 -0.97 -46.89 -30.16
CA GLU A 148 -1.32 -48.03 -29.30
C GLU A 148 -2.58 -47.79 -28.45
N LYS A 149 -3.02 -46.52 -28.34
CA LYS A 149 -4.20 -46.09 -27.59
C LYS A 149 -5.20 -45.37 -28.47
N ALA A 150 -6.45 -45.83 -28.48
CA ALA A 150 -7.56 -45.20 -29.18
C ALA A 150 -8.46 -44.46 -28.17
N ALA A 151 -8.85 -43.22 -28.48
CA ALA A 151 -9.83 -42.50 -27.68
C ALA A 151 -11.26 -42.81 -28.15
N ILE A 152 -12.18 -42.99 -27.21
CA ILE A 152 -13.62 -43.19 -27.52
C ILE A 152 -14.15 -41.97 -28.29
N GLY A 153 -14.96 -42.19 -29.33
CA GLY A 153 -15.54 -41.14 -30.16
C GLY A 153 -14.55 -40.45 -31.12
N LYS A 154 -13.39 -41.07 -31.37
CA LYS A 154 -12.35 -40.58 -32.28
C LYS A 154 -11.97 -41.66 -33.30
N ILE A 155 -11.51 -41.21 -34.46
CA ILE A 155 -11.01 -42.08 -35.53
C ILE A 155 -9.72 -42.76 -35.06
N PHE A 156 -9.68 -44.09 -35.21
CA PHE A 156 -8.54 -44.95 -34.94
C PHE A 156 -8.03 -45.57 -36.23
N ASN A 157 -6.73 -45.43 -36.48
CA ASN A 157 -6.12 -45.87 -37.73
C ASN A 157 -5.09 -46.96 -37.47
N PHE A 158 -5.07 -47.98 -38.32
CA PHE A 158 -4.06 -49.04 -38.30
C PHE A 158 -3.62 -49.39 -39.72
N LYS A 159 -2.37 -49.82 -39.83
CA LYS A 159 -1.74 -50.22 -41.08
C LYS A 159 -1.63 -51.74 -41.13
N VAL A 160 -1.96 -52.32 -42.28
CA VAL A 160 -1.83 -53.75 -42.56
C VAL A 160 -0.86 -53.90 -43.73
N GLY A 161 0.32 -54.44 -43.43
CA GLY A 161 1.32 -54.84 -44.41
C GLY A 161 1.08 -56.29 -44.80
N VAL A 162 0.98 -56.57 -46.10
CA VAL A 162 0.87 -57.92 -46.62
C VAL A 162 2.03 -58.15 -47.58
N GLN A 163 2.78 -59.23 -47.38
CA GLN A 163 3.95 -59.58 -48.19
C GLN A 163 3.79 -60.98 -48.77
N ASN A 164 3.95 -61.08 -50.09
CA ASN A 164 4.05 -62.35 -50.80
C ASN A 164 5.47 -62.89 -50.65
N LEU A 165 5.59 -64.12 -50.13
CA LEU A 165 6.87 -64.82 -49.94
C LEU A 165 7.18 -65.75 -51.11
N LEU A 166 6.25 -65.94 -52.05
CA LEU A 166 6.46 -66.66 -53.30
C LEU A 166 6.92 -65.69 -54.39
N SER A 167 8.21 -65.75 -54.74
CA SER A 167 8.76 -64.97 -55.85
C SER A 167 8.19 -65.50 -57.17
N ASP A 168 7.42 -64.65 -57.86
CA ASP A 168 6.98 -64.76 -59.27
C ASP A 168 5.52 -65.20 -59.57
N GLU A 169 4.65 -65.38 -58.57
CA GLU A 169 3.21 -65.63 -58.80
C GLU A 169 2.31 -64.52 -58.25
N ARG A 170 1.44 -63.97 -59.10
CA ARG A 170 0.39 -63.02 -58.70
C ARG A 170 -0.90 -63.74 -58.40
N TYR A 171 -1.50 -63.46 -57.26
CA TYR A 171 -2.80 -64.02 -56.89
C TYR A 171 -3.64 -62.99 -56.14
N ASN A 172 -4.96 -63.18 -56.21
CA ASN A 172 -5.92 -62.38 -55.47
C ASN A 172 -6.00 -62.90 -54.04
N VAL A 173 -5.88 -61.98 -53.09
CA VAL A 173 -5.99 -62.25 -51.66
C VAL A 173 -7.27 -61.60 -51.17
N THR A 174 -8.17 -62.39 -50.60
CA THR A 174 -9.37 -61.86 -49.96
C THR A 174 -9.06 -61.59 -48.50
N MET A 175 -9.02 -60.31 -48.13
CA MET A 175 -8.72 -59.84 -46.78
C MET A 175 -10.02 -59.60 -46.02
N LYS A 176 -10.14 -60.11 -44.80
CA LYS A 176 -11.23 -59.85 -43.86
C LYS A 176 -10.65 -59.21 -42.60
N TYR A 177 -11.14 -58.02 -42.27
CA TYR A 177 -10.75 -57.24 -41.10
C TYR A 177 -11.86 -57.32 -40.06
N SER A 178 -11.50 -57.58 -38.81
CA SER A 178 -12.42 -57.48 -37.68
C SER A 178 -11.77 -56.83 -36.46
N ILE A 179 -12.59 -56.14 -35.66
CA ILE A 179 -12.16 -55.60 -34.37
C ILE A 179 -13.05 -56.19 -33.29
N ASP A 180 -12.41 -56.87 -32.35
CA ASP A 180 -13.07 -57.58 -31.27
C ASP A 180 -12.58 -57.08 -29.91
N ARG A 181 -13.46 -57.14 -28.91
CA ARG A 181 -13.04 -56.93 -27.52
C ARG A 181 -12.38 -58.21 -27.02
N LEU A 182 -11.20 -58.09 -26.43
CA LEU A 182 -10.55 -59.21 -25.76
C LEU A 182 -11.22 -59.43 -24.39
N ASP A 183 -11.90 -60.56 -24.21
CA ASP A 183 -12.59 -60.91 -22.96
C ASP A 183 -11.57 -61.41 -21.93
N ASP A 184 -11.53 -60.74 -20.78
CA ASP A 184 -10.60 -61.02 -19.66
C ASP A 184 -11.17 -62.06 -18.68
N GLY A 185 -12.27 -62.73 -19.04
CA GLY A 185 -12.92 -63.76 -18.24
C GLY A 185 -13.74 -63.21 -17.06
N THR A 186 -13.84 -61.88 -16.91
CA THR A 186 -14.60 -61.23 -15.84
C THR A 186 -15.91 -60.59 -16.31
N THR A 187 -16.22 -60.63 -17.60
CA THR A 187 -17.36 -59.95 -18.20
C THR A 187 -18.56 -60.86 -18.47
N THR A 188 -19.75 -60.49 -17.95
CA THR A 188 -21.02 -61.24 -18.11
C THR A 188 -21.72 -61.09 -19.47
N TYR A 189 -21.10 -60.40 -20.45
CA TYR A 189 -21.71 -60.13 -21.75
C TYR A 189 -20.77 -60.61 -22.86
N LYS A 190 -21.08 -61.77 -23.46
CA LYS A 190 -20.47 -62.22 -24.72
C LYS A 190 -21.18 -61.52 -25.88
N PHE A 191 -20.44 -60.76 -26.67
CA PHE A 191 -20.92 -60.29 -27.96
C PHE A 191 -20.48 -61.31 -29.01
N ASP A 192 -21.43 -62.06 -29.57
CA ASP A 192 -21.17 -63.09 -30.60
C ASP A 192 -20.89 -62.48 -32.00
N LYS A 193 -20.58 -61.18 -32.08
CA LYS A 193 -20.35 -60.48 -33.35
C LYS A 193 -19.29 -59.39 -33.20
N ALA A 194 -18.38 -59.30 -34.17
CA ALA A 194 -17.33 -58.30 -34.19
C ALA A 194 -17.90 -56.87 -34.25
N PHE A 195 -17.23 -55.92 -33.60
CA PHE A 195 -17.63 -54.51 -33.57
C PHE A 195 -17.46 -53.83 -34.94
N PHE A 196 -16.61 -54.43 -35.77
CA PHE A 196 -16.32 -54.03 -37.12
C PHE A 196 -16.04 -55.28 -37.94
N GLU A 197 -16.60 -55.36 -39.14
CA GLU A 197 -16.26 -56.37 -40.14
C GLU A 197 -16.21 -55.68 -41.50
N GLU A 198 -15.09 -55.85 -42.20
CA GLU A 198 -14.92 -55.35 -43.56
C GLU A 198 -14.14 -56.39 -44.36
N SER A 199 -14.46 -56.56 -45.64
CA SER A 199 -13.72 -57.46 -46.53
C SER A 199 -13.37 -56.77 -47.83
N GLU A 200 -12.16 -56.99 -48.32
CA GLU A 200 -11.72 -56.46 -49.62
C GLU A 200 -10.80 -57.46 -50.33
N VAL A 201 -10.72 -57.38 -51.66
CA VAL A 201 -9.86 -58.24 -52.48
C VAL A 201 -8.68 -57.43 -52.98
N VAL A 202 -7.47 -57.93 -52.78
CA VAL A 202 -6.22 -57.27 -53.13
C VAL A 202 -5.40 -58.17 -54.04
N GLU A 203 -5.02 -57.69 -55.21
CA GLU A 203 -4.10 -58.40 -56.11
C GLU A 203 -2.66 -58.22 -55.59
N LEU A 204 -2.00 -59.30 -55.20
CA LEU A 204 -0.70 -59.24 -54.54
C LEU A 204 0.43 -59.72 -55.47
N ALA A 205 1.37 -58.83 -55.79
CA ALA A 205 2.56 -59.15 -56.57
C ALA A 205 3.84 -59.29 -55.73
N THR A 206 4.07 -58.37 -54.79
CA THR A 206 5.25 -58.37 -53.90
C THR A 206 4.87 -58.02 -52.46
N SER A 207 4.53 -56.77 -52.19
CA SER A 207 4.00 -56.33 -50.90
C SER A 207 3.08 -55.13 -51.07
N VAL A 208 2.10 -54.99 -50.18
CA VAL A 208 1.17 -53.87 -50.16
C VAL A 208 0.94 -53.43 -48.72
N ASN A 209 0.81 -52.13 -48.51
CA ASN A 209 0.49 -51.54 -47.21
C ASN A 209 -0.86 -50.84 -47.31
N ILE A 210 -1.82 -51.26 -46.50
CA ILE A 210 -3.19 -50.75 -46.49
C ILE A 210 -3.41 -50.02 -45.17
N VAL A 211 -3.95 -48.81 -45.21
CA VAL A 211 -4.34 -48.07 -44.01
C VAL A 211 -5.85 -48.15 -43.87
N LYS A 212 -6.32 -48.65 -42.72
CA LYS A 212 -7.74 -48.70 -42.38
C LYS A 212 -8.07 -47.65 -41.34
N GLU A 213 -9.20 -46.97 -41.55
CA GLU A 213 -9.76 -46.02 -40.61
C GLU A 213 -10.99 -46.63 -39.95
N PHE A 214 -11.02 -46.61 -38.62
CA PHE A 214 -12.12 -47.11 -37.82
C PHE A 214 -12.64 -46.01 -36.90
N ASP A 215 -13.89 -45.60 -37.07
CA ASP A 215 -14.52 -44.61 -36.20
C ASP A 215 -14.97 -45.27 -34.89
N MET A 216 -14.31 -44.94 -33.77
CA MET A 216 -14.61 -45.53 -32.46
C MET A 216 -16.00 -45.09 -31.98
N PRO A 217 -17.00 -45.98 -31.92
CA PRO A 217 -18.33 -45.61 -31.46
C PRO A 217 -18.34 -45.18 -29.99
N ASP A 218 -19.20 -44.20 -29.66
CA ASP A 218 -19.35 -43.66 -28.30
C ASP A 218 -19.79 -44.69 -27.25
N PHE A 219 -20.33 -45.85 -27.67
CA PHE A 219 -20.78 -46.93 -26.79
C PHE A 219 -19.69 -47.96 -26.45
N ILE A 220 -18.50 -47.88 -27.07
CA ILE A 220 -17.37 -48.76 -26.75
C ILE A 220 -16.86 -48.44 -25.33
N ARG A 221 -16.58 -49.48 -24.55
CA ARG A 221 -16.04 -49.33 -23.19
C ARG A 221 -14.52 -49.36 -23.19
N PRO A 222 -13.84 -48.64 -22.28
CA PRO A 222 -12.40 -48.76 -22.09
C PRO A 222 -11.97 -50.21 -21.86
N GLY A 223 -10.86 -50.62 -22.47
CA GLY A 223 -10.37 -52.00 -22.39
C GLY A 223 -9.41 -52.36 -23.52
N THR A 224 -9.00 -53.63 -23.56
CA THR A 224 -8.12 -54.17 -24.61
C THR A 224 -8.97 -54.73 -25.76
N TYR A 225 -8.64 -54.30 -26.98
CA TYR A 225 -9.29 -54.73 -28.22
C TYR A 225 -8.24 -55.36 -29.13
N VAL A 226 -8.68 -56.27 -30.01
CA VAL A 226 -7.84 -56.98 -30.97
C VAL A 226 -8.29 -56.64 -32.37
N ILE A 227 -7.33 -56.30 -33.22
CA ILE A 227 -7.48 -56.21 -34.66
C ILE A 227 -7.14 -57.58 -35.21
N ASN A 228 -8.09 -58.21 -35.88
CA ASN A 228 -7.95 -59.50 -36.54
C ASN A 228 -7.97 -59.29 -38.05
N VAL A 229 -7.00 -59.86 -38.75
CA VAL A 229 -6.89 -59.82 -40.20
C VAL A 229 -6.71 -61.24 -40.72
N ALA A 230 -7.67 -61.73 -41.50
CA ALA A 230 -7.59 -63.02 -42.17
C ALA A 230 -7.46 -62.82 -43.68
N ALA A 231 -6.60 -63.61 -44.32
CA ALA A 231 -6.33 -63.59 -45.74
C ALA A 231 -6.59 -64.98 -46.33
N GLU A 232 -7.54 -65.08 -47.25
CA GLU A 232 -7.83 -66.29 -48.01
C GLU A 232 -7.18 -66.21 -49.40
N TYR A 233 -6.35 -67.18 -49.74
CA TYR A 233 -5.61 -67.23 -51.01
C TYR A 233 -5.21 -68.67 -51.38
N LEU A 234 -5.29 -69.07 -52.65
CA LEU A 234 -4.80 -70.39 -53.15
C LEU A 234 -5.26 -71.60 -52.29
N ASP A 235 -6.50 -71.62 -51.84
CA ASP A 235 -7.08 -72.61 -50.90
C ASP A 235 -6.36 -72.72 -49.54
N LEU A 236 -5.55 -71.72 -49.18
CA LEU A 236 -4.89 -71.52 -47.90
C LEU A 236 -5.47 -70.30 -47.18
N GLU A 237 -5.32 -70.28 -45.86
CA GLU A 237 -5.74 -69.18 -45.00
C GLU A 237 -4.58 -68.78 -44.08
N THR A 238 -4.26 -67.48 -44.05
CA THR A 238 -3.30 -66.90 -43.10
C THR A 238 -4.02 -65.83 -42.29
N SER A 239 -3.80 -65.82 -40.98
CA SER A 239 -4.34 -64.78 -40.10
C SER A 239 -3.26 -64.13 -39.25
N ALA A 240 -3.45 -62.85 -38.94
CA ALA A 240 -2.65 -62.11 -37.98
C ALA A 240 -3.56 -61.31 -37.05
N SER A 241 -3.12 -61.13 -35.81
CA SER A 241 -3.86 -60.38 -34.80
C SER A 241 -2.94 -59.44 -34.03
N ARG A 242 -3.42 -58.24 -33.70
CA ARG A 242 -2.69 -57.25 -32.89
C ARG A 242 -3.61 -56.53 -31.92
N THR A 243 -3.17 -56.38 -30.67
CA THR A 243 -3.95 -55.71 -29.62
C THR A 243 -3.70 -54.21 -29.55
N PHE A 244 -4.71 -53.43 -29.15
CA PHE A 244 -4.60 -52.01 -28.80
C PHE A 244 -5.52 -51.67 -27.61
N GLN A 245 -5.30 -50.53 -26.95
CA GLN A 245 -6.10 -50.10 -25.79
C GLN A 245 -7.09 -48.99 -26.15
N VAL A 246 -8.34 -49.11 -25.71
CA VAL A 246 -9.33 -48.03 -25.77
C VAL A 246 -9.35 -47.30 -24.43
N VAL A 247 -9.20 -45.97 -24.46
CA VAL A 247 -9.10 -45.10 -23.27
C VAL A 247 -10.09 -43.94 -23.32
N GLU A 248 -10.52 -43.48 -22.14
CA GLU A 248 -11.31 -42.24 -22.00
C GLU A 248 -10.41 -40.99 -22.04
N PRO A 249 -10.86 -39.88 -22.68
CA PRO A 249 -10.18 -38.60 -22.62
C PRO A 249 -10.11 -38.04 -21.20
N PHE A 250 -8.93 -37.55 -20.78
CA PHE A 250 -8.71 -37.13 -19.39
C PHE A 250 -9.59 -35.95 -18.91
N TRP A 251 -10.07 -35.09 -19.82
CA TRP A 251 -10.92 -33.94 -19.47
C TRP A 251 -12.34 -34.33 -19.06
N ASP A 252 -12.79 -35.51 -19.50
CA ASP A 252 -14.08 -36.10 -19.14
C ASP A 252 -13.98 -37.04 -17.93
N HIS A 253 -12.75 -37.24 -17.42
CA HIS A 253 -12.56 -37.94 -16.15
C HIS A 253 -13.30 -37.23 -15.02
N VAL A 254 -14.05 -38.01 -14.25
CA VAL A 254 -14.90 -37.48 -13.18
C VAL A 254 -14.09 -37.35 -11.90
N PHE A 255 -13.78 -36.11 -11.52
CA PHE A 255 -13.15 -35.83 -10.24
C PHE A 255 -14.16 -36.01 -9.10
N LEU A 256 -13.78 -36.79 -8.07
CA LEU A 256 -14.63 -37.12 -6.92
C LEU A 256 -16.00 -37.73 -7.26
N GLY A 257 -16.13 -38.40 -8.42
CA GLY A 257 -17.36 -39.08 -8.83
C GLY A 257 -18.55 -38.16 -9.15
N ILE A 258 -18.35 -36.83 -9.17
CA ILE A 258 -19.45 -35.85 -9.35
C ILE A 258 -19.15 -34.84 -10.46
N ILE A 259 -17.89 -34.40 -10.63
CA ILE A 259 -17.58 -33.23 -11.48
C ILE A 259 -16.50 -33.57 -12.51
N PRO A 260 -16.81 -33.50 -13.82
CA PRO A 260 -15.81 -33.61 -14.88
C PRO A 260 -14.71 -32.54 -14.75
N VAL A 261 -13.45 -32.93 -14.98
CA VAL A 261 -12.27 -32.05 -14.86
C VAL A 261 -12.40 -30.75 -15.68
N ARG A 262 -13.06 -30.79 -16.85
CA ARG A 262 -13.37 -29.60 -17.66
C ARG A 262 -14.08 -28.47 -16.90
N TRP A 263 -14.99 -28.79 -15.98
CA TRP A 263 -15.72 -27.79 -15.20
C TRP A 263 -14.86 -27.16 -14.10
N LEU A 264 -13.94 -27.94 -13.52
CA LEU A 264 -12.96 -27.41 -12.55
C LEU A 264 -12.00 -26.43 -13.21
N ILE A 265 -11.58 -26.71 -14.44
CA ILE A 265 -10.70 -25.84 -15.21
C ILE A 265 -11.43 -24.54 -15.59
N LEU A 266 -12.68 -24.63 -16.04
CA LEU A 266 -13.53 -23.46 -16.29
C LEU A 266 -13.68 -22.59 -15.03
N ALA A 267 -13.97 -23.21 -13.88
CA ALA A 267 -14.08 -22.51 -12.59
C ALA A 267 -12.76 -21.83 -12.18
N GLY A 268 -11.62 -22.51 -12.41
CA GLY A 268 -10.28 -21.95 -12.18
C GLY A 268 -10.01 -20.72 -13.05
N ILE A 269 -10.37 -20.77 -14.34
CA ILE A 269 -10.23 -19.64 -15.28
C ILE A 269 -11.10 -18.46 -14.82
N VAL A 270 -12.37 -18.70 -14.50
CA VAL A 270 -13.30 -17.65 -14.02
C VAL A 270 -12.78 -17.02 -12.73
N PHE A 271 -12.29 -17.83 -11.78
CA PHE A 271 -11.70 -17.34 -10.54
C PHE A 271 -10.42 -16.53 -10.77
N GLY A 272 -9.57 -16.97 -11.71
CA GLY A 272 -8.36 -16.27 -12.12
C GLY A 272 -8.66 -14.89 -12.71
N ILE A 273 -9.59 -14.83 -13.67
CA ILE A 273 -10.05 -13.57 -14.28
C ILE A 273 -10.66 -12.64 -13.21
N GLY A 274 -11.52 -13.16 -12.33
CA GLY A 274 -12.11 -12.39 -11.24
C GLY A 274 -11.06 -11.85 -10.25
N SER A 275 -10.05 -12.64 -9.93
CA SER A 275 -8.95 -12.25 -9.04
C SER A 275 -8.08 -11.15 -9.65
N ILE A 276 -7.72 -11.28 -10.93
CA ILE A 276 -6.97 -10.26 -11.68
C ILE A 276 -7.80 -8.98 -11.78
N GLY A 277 -9.07 -9.08 -12.13
CA GLY A 277 -10.01 -7.95 -12.17
C GLY A 277 -10.12 -7.25 -10.81
N GLY A 278 -10.21 -8.02 -9.73
CA GLY A 278 -10.22 -7.52 -8.35
C GLY A 278 -8.93 -6.77 -7.99
N ILE A 279 -7.75 -7.32 -8.32
CA ILE A 279 -6.46 -6.67 -8.08
C ILE A 279 -6.35 -5.37 -8.88
N VAL A 280 -6.73 -5.38 -10.16
CA VAL A 280 -6.72 -4.18 -11.03
C VAL A 280 -7.68 -3.13 -10.49
N TYR A 281 -8.89 -3.52 -10.07
CA TYR A 281 -9.87 -2.64 -9.46
C TYR A 281 -9.33 -2.02 -8.16
N LEU A 282 -8.72 -2.82 -7.27
CA LEU A 282 -8.12 -2.35 -6.03
C LEU A 282 -6.95 -1.39 -6.30
N LYS A 283 -6.09 -1.68 -7.28
CA LYS A 283 -5.02 -0.76 -7.73
C LYS A 283 -5.58 0.54 -8.30
N LYS A 284 -6.64 0.47 -9.12
CA LYS A 284 -7.31 1.65 -9.70
C LYS A 284 -7.97 2.51 -8.62
N LYS A 285 -8.58 1.89 -7.61
CA LYS A 285 -9.16 2.57 -6.43
C LYS A 285 -8.07 3.21 -5.56
N ALA A 286 -6.93 2.54 -5.37
CA ALA A 286 -5.79 3.09 -4.64
C ALA A 286 -5.18 4.32 -5.34
N LYS A 287 -5.05 4.28 -6.68
CA LYS A 287 -4.58 5.43 -7.49
C LYS A 287 -5.51 6.66 -7.42
N LYS A 288 -6.80 6.46 -7.13
CA LYS A 288 -7.78 7.55 -6.97
C LYS A 288 -7.71 8.26 -5.62
N LYS A 289 -7.09 7.66 -4.59
CA LYS A 289 -6.94 8.34 -3.29
C LYS A 289 -6.01 9.53 -3.44
N ARG A 290 -6.45 10.71 -3.00
CA ARG A 290 -5.61 11.91 -3.04
C ARG A 290 -4.59 11.93 -1.91
N TYR A 291 -4.89 11.28 -0.79
CA TYR A 291 -4.06 11.29 0.42
C TYR A 291 -3.67 9.84 0.80
N THR A 292 -2.36 9.56 0.79
CA THR A 292 -1.80 8.21 1.01
C THR A 292 -0.97 8.09 2.30
N MET A 293 -1.05 9.09 3.16
CA MET A 293 -0.26 9.21 4.39
C MET A 293 -0.64 8.20 5.48
N LYS A 294 0.35 7.84 6.32
CA LYS A 294 0.14 7.07 7.54
C LYS A 294 -0.22 8.05 8.66
N ILE A 295 -1.41 7.89 9.23
CA ILE A 295 -1.90 8.71 10.35
C ILE A 295 -2.09 7.81 11.55
N ASP A 296 -1.41 8.14 12.64
CA ASP A 296 -1.70 7.55 13.93
C ASP A 296 -2.77 8.37 14.64
N TYR A 297 -4.02 7.90 14.54
CA TYR A 297 -5.17 8.57 15.18
C TYR A 297 -5.07 8.62 16.71
N GLY A 298 -4.26 7.76 17.34
CA GLY A 298 -4.02 7.81 18.78
C GLY A 298 -3.18 9.00 19.21
N LEU A 299 -2.33 9.51 18.32
CA LEU A 299 -1.44 10.65 18.53
C LEU A 299 -2.02 11.99 18.06
N LEU A 300 -3.30 12.00 17.65
CA LEU A 300 -4.01 13.23 17.32
C LEU A 300 -4.77 13.76 18.54
N PRO A 301 -4.90 15.08 18.69
CA PRO A 301 -5.72 15.66 19.75
C PRO A 301 -7.15 15.15 19.72
N LYS A 302 -7.70 14.89 20.90
CA LYS A 302 -9.09 14.51 21.11
C LYS A 302 -9.91 15.73 21.53
N SER A 303 -11.24 15.60 21.49
CA SER A 303 -12.12 16.66 21.98
C SER A 303 -11.87 16.91 23.47
N GLY A 304 -11.70 18.17 23.84
CA GLY A 304 -11.47 18.63 25.21
C GLY A 304 -11.79 20.12 25.38
N PRO A 305 -11.61 20.65 26.61
CA PRO A 305 -11.97 22.03 26.92
C PRO A 305 -11.13 23.05 26.15
N ARG A 306 -9.85 22.76 25.92
CA ARG A 306 -8.89 23.64 25.22
C ARG A 306 -8.50 23.19 23.81
N THR A 307 -9.30 22.29 23.22
CA THR A 307 -9.07 21.84 21.85
C THR A 307 -10.04 22.48 20.87
N ALA A 308 -9.53 22.94 19.73
CA ALA A 308 -10.26 23.48 18.60
C ALA A 308 -10.71 22.37 17.63
N TYR A 309 -11.98 22.38 17.21
CA TYR A 309 -12.47 21.50 16.14
C TYR A 309 -12.15 22.10 14.76
N LEU A 310 -11.15 21.52 14.06
CA LEU A 310 -10.72 22.05 12.77
C LEU A 310 -11.55 21.54 11.59
N GLY A 311 -12.13 20.33 11.70
CA GLY A 311 -12.82 19.68 10.61
C GLY A 311 -12.56 18.18 10.57
N MET A 312 -12.27 17.63 9.39
CA MET A 312 -12.07 16.19 9.20
C MET A 312 -10.69 15.89 8.65
N VAL A 313 -10.13 14.74 9.03
CA VAL A 313 -8.98 14.17 8.32
C VAL A 313 -9.40 13.91 6.88
N ALA A 314 -8.63 14.43 5.93
CA ALA A 314 -9.05 14.52 4.53
C ALA A 314 -9.41 13.14 3.94
N GLU A 315 -10.48 13.10 3.13
CA GLU A 315 -11.09 11.86 2.58
C GLU A 315 -11.58 10.84 3.62
N THR A 316 -11.77 11.26 4.87
CA THR A 316 -12.37 10.43 5.94
C THR A 316 -13.53 11.15 6.62
N THR A 317 -14.29 10.42 7.44
CA THR A 317 -15.32 10.98 8.33
C THR A 317 -14.79 11.25 9.74
N LYS A 318 -13.49 11.06 9.98
CA LYS A 318 -12.88 11.22 11.31
C LYS A 318 -12.63 12.70 11.58
N LYS A 319 -13.23 13.20 12.66
CA LYS A 319 -12.99 14.55 13.17
C LYS A 319 -11.53 14.70 13.60
N THR A 320 -10.98 15.89 13.39
CA THR A 320 -9.65 16.25 13.86
C THR A 320 -9.75 17.50 14.73
N TYR A 321 -8.98 17.48 15.82
CA TYR A 321 -8.92 18.56 16.78
C TYR A 321 -7.49 19.09 16.89
N PHE A 322 -7.34 20.28 17.47
CA PHE A 322 -6.06 20.94 17.68
C PHE A 322 -6.00 21.50 19.10
N ASP A 323 -4.97 21.18 19.88
CA ASP A 323 -4.77 21.81 21.19
C ASP A 323 -4.37 23.28 21.02
N LEU A 324 -5.20 24.20 21.50
CA LEU A 324 -5.02 25.64 21.35
C LEU A 324 -3.73 26.13 22.02
N ASP A 325 -3.26 25.47 23.08
CA ASP A 325 -2.08 25.92 23.79
C ASP A 325 -0.80 25.66 22.99
N GLN A 326 -0.84 24.82 21.95
CA GLN A 326 0.23 24.69 20.96
C GLN A 326 0.44 25.96 20.12
N LEU A 327 -0.56 26.86 20.05
CA LEU A 327 -0.43 28.13 19.33
C LEU A 327 0.44 29.15 20.08
N THR A 328 0.81 28.88 21.35
CA THR A 328 1.81 29.68 22.09
C THR A 328 3.19 29.56 21.45
N ILE A 329 3.47 28.46 20.75
CA ILE A 329 4.68 28.24 19.94
C ILE A 329 4.41 28.58 18.47
N HIS A 330 3.56 29.59 18.26
CA HIS A 330 3.31 30.27 17.00
C HIS A 330 2.78 29.37 15.86
N THR A 331 2.30 30.01 14.80
CA THR A 331 1.66 29.35 13.66
C THR A 331 1.97 30.06 12.37
N LEU A 332 2.31 29.29 11.34
CA LEU A 332 2.55 29.77 9.99
C LEU A 332 1.57 29.11 9.02
N ILE A 333 0.83 29.92 8.28
CA ILE A 333 -0.16 29.46 7.31
C ILE A 333 0.25 29.98 5.94
N ALA A 334 0.48 29.08 4.98
CA ALA A 334 0.94 29.43 3.64
C ALA A 334 0.18 28.74 2.52
N GLY A 335 0.25 29.28 1.30
CA GLY A 335 -0.39 28.74 0.10
C GLY A 335 -0.82 29.81 -0.92
N SER A 336 -1.23 29.37 -2.10
CA SER A 336 -1.66 30.30 -3.15
C SER A 336 -2.97 31.01 -2.81
N THR A 337 -3.23 32.13 -3.47
CA THR A 337 -4.52 32.83 -3.43
C THR A 337 -5.67 31.89 -3.81
N GLY A 338 -6.77 31.95 -3.06
CA GLY A 338 -7.90 31.02 -3.23
C GLY A 338 -7.66 29.58 -2.76
N GLY A 339 -6.51 29.28 -2.14
CA GLY A 339 -6.22 27.97 -1.55
C GLY A 339 -6.97 27.69 -0.24
N GLY A 340 -7.48 28.73 0.42
CA GLY A 340 -8.18 28.65 1.72
C GLY A 340 -7.31 28.98 2.93
N LYS A 341 -6.25 29.80 2.77
CA LYS A 341 -5.36 30.23 3.87
C LYS A 341 -6.10 30.96 4.98
N THR A 342 -6.78 32.06 4.62
CA THR A 342 -7.54 32.88 5.56
C THR A 342 -8.63 32.05 6.21
N VAL A 343 -9.39 31.26 5.44
CA VAL A 343 -10.40 30.33 5.99
C VAL A 343 -9.82 29.35 7.02
N SER A 344 -8.64 28.76 6.77
CA SER A 344 -8.03 27.85 7.76
C SER A 344 -7.60 28.56 9.04
N ALA A 345 -7.14 29.81 8.93
CA ALA A 345 -6.77 30.65 10.07
C ALA A 345 -8.02 31.04 10.86
N GLU A 346 -9.05 31.48 10.15
CA GLU A 346 -10.36 31.85 10.66
C GLU A 346 -11.01 30.71 11.44
N VAL A 347 -10.96 29.46 10.95
CA VAL A 347 -11.45 28.29 11.70
C VAL A 347 -10.74 28.10 13.04
N LEU A 348 -9.41 28.25 13.07
CA LEU A 348 -8.65 28.18 14.32
C LEU A 348 -9.06 29.30 15.29
N VAL A 349 -9.25 30.51 14.77
CA VAL A 349 -9.61 31.69 15.54
C VAL A 349 -11.02 31.61 16.10
N GLU A 350 -11.99 31.16 15.32
CA GLU A 350 -13.36 30.93 15.80
C GLU A 350 -13.37 30.00 17.03
N GLU A 351 -12.61 28.91 16.97
CA GLU A 351 -12.50 27.98 18.08
C GLU A 351 -11.77 28.63 19.27
N ALA A 352 -10.69 29.39 19.02
CA ALA A 352 -9.96 30.10 20.05
C ALA A 352 -10.84 31.11 20.81
N LEU A 353 -11.65 31.90 20.09
CA LEU A 353 -12.58 32.87 20.67
C LEU A 353 -13.61 32.21 21.57
N VAL A 354 -14.18 31.07 21.15
CA VAL A 354 -15.14 30.29 21.97
C VAL A 354 -14.51 29.79 23.26
N LYS A 355 -13.20 29.53 23.26
CA LYS A 355 -12.44 29.10 24.42
C LYS A 355 -11.84 30.26 25.23
N GLY A 356 -12.30 31.49 24.99
CA GLY A 356 -11.92 32.67 25.75
C GLY A 356 -10.52 33.20 25.43
N VAL A 357 -9.95 32.87 24.28
CA VAL A 357 -8.70 33.48 23.81
C VAL A 357 -9.02 34.86 23.24
N SER A 358 -8.21 35.86 23.59
CA SER A 358 -8.29 37.19 22.98
C SER A 358 -7.57 37.20 21.64
N VAL A 359 -8.10 37.91 20.65
CA VAL A 359 -7.50 37.94 19.30
C VAL A 359 -7.30 39.38 18.84
N ILE A 360 -6.11 39.67 18.32
CA ILE A 360 -5.76 40.93 17.67
C ILE A 360 -5.33 40.59 16.25
N VAL A 361 -5.94 41.23 15.25
CA VAL A 361 -5.65 40.98 13.83
C VAL A 361 -5.23 42.25 13.15
N PHE A 362 -4.15 42.20 12.38
CA PHE A 362 -3.73 43.25 11.46
C PHE A 362 -4.03 42.78 10.03
N ASP A 363 -5.01 43.42 9.40
CA ASP A 363 -5.62 42.95 8.17
C ASP A 363 -5.54 44.00 7.05
N PRO A 364 -4.76 43.76 5.98
CA PRO A 364 -4.66 44.66 4.84
C PRO A 364 -5.84 44.57 3.86
N THR A 365 -6.76 43.61 4.05
CA THR A 365 -7.91 43.37 3.16
C THR A 365 -9.26 43.72 3.79
N ALA A 366 -9.28 43.95 5.11
CA ALA A 366 -10.47 44.09 5.95
C ALA A 366 -11.41 42.87 5.93
N GLN A 367 -10.96 41.71 5.43
CA GLN A 367 -11.71 40.47 5.40
C GLN A 367 -12.12 39.98 6.80
N TRP A 368 -11.26 40.13 7.80
CA TRP A 368 -11.50 39.70 9.17
C TRP A 368 -12.61 40.48 9.87
N SER A 369 -13.01 41.64 9.34
CA SER A 369 -14.17 42.38 9.84
C SER A 369 -15.48 41.58 9.75
N GLY A 370 -15.53 40.56 8.88
CA GLY A 370 -16.66 39.65 8.74
C GLY A 370 -16.99 38.83 10.00
N PHE A 371 -16.05 38.68 10.94
CA PHE A 371 -16.28 38.02 12.24
C PHE A 371 -17.45 38.61 13.02
N LEU A 372 -17.74 39.90 12.82
CA LEU A 372 -18.81 40.61 13.52
C LEU A 372 -20.21 40.29 12.96
N ARG A 373 -20.30 39.47 11.92
CA ARG A 373 -21.57 39.04 11.31
C ARG A 373 -21.70 37.53 11.30
N LYS A 374 -22.93 37.03 11.47
CA LYS A 374 -23.23 35.62 11.26
C LYS A 374 -23.05 35.26 9.79
N ASN A 375 -22.57 34.05 9.51
CA ASN A 375 -22.50 33.55 8.14
C ASN A 375 -23.87 33.57 7.47
N THR A 376 -23.92 34.05 6.23
CA THR A 376 -25.11 34.01 5.36
C THR A 376 -24.85 33.35 4.00
N ASP A 377 -23.60 32.99 3.71
CA ASP A 377 -23.21 32.45 2.41
C ASP A 377 -23.82 31.08 2.13
N LYS A 378 -24.54 30.99 0.99
CA LYS A 378 -25.23 29.75 0.56
C LYS A 378 -24.25 28.62 0.25
N LYS A 379 -23.07 28.92 -0.30
CA LYS A 379 -22.06 27.89 -0.66
C LYS A 379 -21.46 27.27 0.60
N MET A 380 -21.14 28.09 1.61
CA MET A 380 -20.70 27.67 2.93
C MET A 380 -21.76 26.78 3.59
N PHE A 381 -23.03 27.18 3.59
CA PHE A 381 -24.10 26.34 4.13
C PHE A 381 -24.27 25.01 3.40
N GLY A 382 -23.95 24.94 2.10
CA GLY A 382 -23.90 23.68 1.36
C GLY A 382 -22.85 22.69 1.92
N LEU A 383 -21.81 23.20 2.59
CA LEU A 383 -20.76 22.37 3.21
C LEU A 383 -21.10 21.92 4.64
N TYR A 384 -21.98 22.63 5.36
CA TYR A 384 -22.29 22.37 6.76
C TYR A 384 -22.69 20.90 7.05
N PRO A 385 -23.59 20.26 6.28
CA PRO A 385 -24.00 18.88 6.54
C PRO A 385 -22.83 17.90 6.52
N LYS A 386 -21.81 18.13 5.66
CA LYS A 386 -20.61 17.28 5.59
C LYS A 386 -19.83 17.27 6.91
N PHE A 387 -19.93 18.34 7.70
CA PHE A 387 -19.24 18.49 8.99
C PHE A 387 -20.16 18.26 10.19
N GLY A 388 -21.42 17.87 9.95
CA GLY A 388 -22.43 17.71 11.01
C GLY A 388 -22.89 19.04 11.61
N LEU A 389 -22.74 20.14 10.86
CA LEU A 389 -23.18 21.48 11.26
C LEU A 389 -24.57 21.79 10.71
N LYS A 390 -25.29 22.68 11.37
CA LYS A 390 -26.62 23.18 11.02
C LYS A 390 -26.57 24.69 10.79
N LYS A 391 -27.51 25.23 10.01
CA LYS A 391 -27.59 26.69 9.78
C LYS A 391 -27.69 27.50 11.08
N GLY A 392 -28.28 26.93 12.13
CA GLY A 392 -28.35 27.54 13.46
C GLY A 392 -27.01 27.65 14.19
N ASP A 393 -25.97 26.96 13.73
CA ASP A 393 -24.62 27.07 14.31
C ASP A 393 -23.88 28.34 13.83
N ALA A 394 -24.37 29.00 12.77
CA ALA A 394 -23.82 30.26 12.30
C ALA A 394 -24.02 31.37 13.34
N ARG A 395 -22.97 32.14 13.60
CA ARG A 395 -22.95 33.20 14.62
C ARG A 395 -21.94 34.28 14.29
N ALA A 396 -22.19 35.48 14.80
CA ALA A 396 -21.19 36.52 14.93
C ALA A 396 -20.33 36.28 16.17
N PHE A 397 -19.15 36.88 16.19
CA PHE A 397 -18.25 36.91 17.34
C PHE A 397 -18.18 38.34 17.88
N ASN A 398 -18.02 38.45 19.19
CA ASN A 398 -17.85 39.75 19.85
C ASN A 398 -16.50 40.34 19.45
N GLY A 399 -16.49 41.60 19.06
CA GLY A 399 -15.27 42.24 18.59
C GLY A 399 -15.47 43.67 18.12
N ASN A 400 -14.40 44.25 17.61
CA ASN A 400 -14.38 45.63 17.13
C ASN A 400 -13.46 45.78 15.92
N VAL A 401 -13.70 46.79 15.09
CA VAL A 401 -12.89 47.12 13.92
C VAL A 401 -12.36 48.54 14.04
N ARG A 402 -11.08 48.75 13.77
CA ARG A 402 -10.42 50.06 13.78
C ARG A 402 -9.48 50.20 12.59
N GLN A 403 -9.50 51.35 11.95
CA GLN A 403 -8.59 51.70 10.87
C GLN A 403 -7.35 52.37 11.45
N ILE A 404 -6.17 51.81 11.14
CA ILE A 404 -4.91 52.47 11.43
C ILE A 404 -4.54 53.34 10.22
N LEU A 405 -4.26 54.62 10.50
CA LEU A 405 -3.85 55.61 9.50
C LEU A 405 -2.38 56.03 9.65
N ASN A 406 -1.74 55.72 10.78
CA ASN A 406 -0.35 56.06 11.03
C ASN A 406 0.38 54.84 11.60
N ALA A 407 1.48 54.44 10.96
CA ALA A 407 2.27 53.28 11.38
C ALA A 407 2.83 53.37 12.80
N ARG A 408 3.04 54.59 13.30
CA ARG A 408 3.57 54.87 14.65
C ARG A 408 2.50 54.90 15.72
N GLU A 409 1.23 54.72 15.35
CA GLU A 409 0.13 54.62 16.30
C GLU A 409 0.38 53.49 17.31
N ARG A 410 0.30 53.83 18.59
CA ARG A 410 0.53 52.90 19.67
C ARG A 410 -0.70 52.02 19.91
N VAL A 411 -0.56 50.72 19.68
CA VAL A 411 -1.59 49.72 20.01
C VAL A 411 -1.38 49.20 21.43
N ASP A 412 -2.22 49.64 22.38
CA ASP A 412 -2.17 49.16 23.76
C ASP A 412 -2.68 47.71 23.86
N ILE A 413 -1.73 46.77 23.95
CA ILE A 413 -2.03 45.33 24.00
C ILE A 413 -2.93 44.97 25.20
N LYS A 414 -2.76 45.59 26.37
CA LYS A 414 -3.59 45.28 27.55
C LYS A 414 -5.03 45.71 27.35
N ARG A 415 -5.25 46.86 26.70
CA ARG A 415 -6.60 47.38 26.40
C ARG A 415 -7.40 46.42 25.52
N TYR A 416 -6.73 45.75 24.57
CA TYR A 416 -7.36 44.86 23.59
C TYR A 416 -7.28 43.38 23.95
N MET A 417 -6.60 43.01 25.03
CA MET A 417 -6.51 41.63 25.52
C MET A 417 -7.76 41.22 26.33
N LYS A 418 -8.90 41.12 25.65
CA LYS A 418 -10.21 40.76 26.24
C LYS A 418 -10.61 39.32 25.88
N PRO A 419 -10.80 38.43 26.87
CA PRO A 419 -11.12 37.02 26.61
C PRO A 419 -12.35 36.84 25.71
N GLY A 420 -12.18 36.11 24.60
CA GLY A 420 -13.26 35.81 23.65
C GLY A 420 -13.65 36.98 22.74
N GLU A 421 -12.89 38.08 22.73
CA GLU A 421 -13.09 39.20 21.81
C GLU A 421 -12.02 39.21 20.71
N ILE A 422 -12.45 39.57 19.49
CA ILE A 422 -11.57 39.85 18.35
C ILE A 422 -11.47 41.36 18.09
N ASN A 423 -10.26 41.88 18.00
CA ASN A 423 -9.99 43.27 17.64
C ASN A 423 -9.28 43.29 16.27
N VAL A 424 -9.97 43.80 15.26
CA VAL A 424 -9.48 43.86 13.88
C VAL A 424 -8.96 45.26 13.59
N PHE A 425 -7.68 45.37 13.29
CA PHE A 425 -7.02 46.57 12.83
C PHE A 425 -6.86 46.51 11.32
N THR A 426 -7.63 47.32 10.60
CA THR A 426 -7.50 47.43 9.15
C THR A 426 -6.29 48.31 8.82
N ILE A 427 -5.42 47.79 7.97
CA ILE A 427 -4.16 48.44 7.56
C ILE A 427 -4.10 48.65 6.04
N ASN A 428 -5.23 48.50 5.36
CA ASN A 428 -5.41 48.70 3.91
C ASN A 428 -5.11 50.13 3.41
N LYS A 429 -4.92 51.09 4.32
CA LYS A 429 -4.56 52.48 4.02
C LYS A 429 -3.08 52.79 4.27
N LEU A 430 -2.31 51.82 4.76
CA LEU A 430 -0.87 51.93 4.95
C LEU A 430 -0.14 51.32 3.75
N ASP A 431 0.93 51.98 3.33
CA ASP A 431 1.86 51.42 2.35
C ASP A 431 2.70 50.29 2.99
N PRO A 432 3.37 49.43 2.20
CA PRO A 432 4.13 48.30 2.73
C PRO A 432 5.22 48.67 3.75
N GLU A 433 5.89 49.82 3.57
CA GLU A 433 6.89 50.35 4.52
C GLU A 433 6.26 50.73 5.86
N ASP A 434 5.13 51.44 5.81
CA ASP A 434 4.36 51.80 7.00
C ASP A 434 3.78 50.57 7.72
N ALA A 435 3.32 49.57 6.96
CA ALA A 435 2.86 48.31 7.54
C ALA A 435 4.00 47.58 8.28
N ASP A 436 5.23 47.63 7.77
CA ASP A 436 6.41 47.05 8.39
C ASP A 436 6.77 47.77 9.71
N ILE A 437 6.70 49.10 9.72
CA ILE A 437 6.87 49.91 10.93
C ILE A 437 5.78 49.57 11.96
N LEU A 438 4.52 49.45 11.53
CA LEU A 438 3.41 49.11 12.41
C LEU A 438 3.57 47.73 13.06
N VAL A 439 4.02 46.74 12.29
CA VAL A 439 4.31 45.39 12.82
C VAL A 439 5.43 45.44 13.84
N ALA A 440 6.52 46.14 13.54
CA ALA A 440 7.63 46.33 14.47
C ALA A 440 7.16 47.00 15.78
N ASN A 441 6.34 48.04 15.66
CA ASN A 441 5.76 48.77 16.78
C ASN A 441 4.81 47.88 17.61
N THR A 442 3.96 47.10 16.96
CA THR A 442 3.04 46.17 17.64
C THR A 442 3.78 45.14 18.48
N ILE A 443 4.83 44.51 17.91
CA ILE A 443 5.64 43.53 18.64
C ILE A 443 6.32 44.19 19.84
N ARG A 444 6.85 45.40 19.68
CA ARG A 444 7.41 46.20 20.78
C ARG A 444 6.37 46.45 21.89
N GLU A 445 5.14 46.80 21.55
CA GLU A 445 4.08 47.02 22.54
C GLU A 445 3.72 45.75 23.32
N VAL A 446 3.83 44.56 22.73
CA VAL A 446 3.68 43.30 23.48
C VAL A 446 4.79 43.13 24.51
N PHE A 447 6.05 43.47 24.18
CA PHE A 447 7.14 43.46 25.16
C PHE A 447 6.91 44.48 26.28
N HIS A 448 6.48 45.69 25.93
CA HIS A 448 6.21 46.75 26.91
C HIS A 448 4.97 46.51 27.78
N ALA A 449 4.07 45.63 27.34
CA ALA A 449 2.92 45.28 28.13
C ALA A 449 3.30 44.58 29.45
N ASN A 450 4.48 43.96 29.58
CA ASN A 450 4.88 43.23 30.80
C ASN A 450 3.77 42.26 31.24
N LEU A 451 3.37 41.37 30.33
CA LEU A 451 2.32 40.39 30.58
C LEU A 451 2.80 39.31 31.58
N PRO A 452 1.90 38.77 32.42
CA PRO A 452 2.25 37.68 33.33
C PRO A 452 2.63 36.42 32.55
N GLU A 453 3.53 35.61 33.11
CA GLU A 453 3.87 34.31 32.52
C GLU A 453 2.65 33.38 32.51
N SER A 454 2.46 32.67 31.40
CA SER A 454 1.34 31.75 31.23
C SER A 454 1.70 30.66 30.22
N PRO A 455 1.60 29.37 30.58
CA PRO A 455 1.76 28.27 29.62
C PRO A 455 0.52 28.11 28.73
N VAL A 456 -0.60 28.75 29.09
CA VAL A 456 -1.88 28.68 28.37
C VAL A 456 -1.98 29.84 27.39
N LEU A 457 -2.55 29.60 26.21
CA LEU A 457 -2.80 30.65 25.22
C LEU A 457 -3.87 31.64 25.76
N LYS A 458 -3.48 32.91 25.89
CA LYS A 458 -4.33 34.02 26.33
C LYS A 458 -4.60 35.04 25.23
N LEU A 459 -3.59 35.31 24.39
CA LEU A 459 -3.67 36.27 23.29
C LEU A 459 -3.13 35.64 22.01
N MET A 460 -3.83 35.86 20.91
CA MET A 460 -3.34 35.55 19.56
C MET A 460 -3.19 36.85 18.78
N VAL A 461 -1.98 37.14 18.30
CA VAL A 461 -1.70 38.26 17.42
C VAL A 461 -1.50 37.72 16.00
N ILE A 462 -2.29 38.23 15.07
CA ILE A 462 -2.39 37.73 13.69
C ILE A 462 -1.93 38.81 12.72
N PHE A 463 -1.01 38.46 11.84
CA PHE A 463 -0.60 39.30 10.72
C PHE A 463 -1.01 38.61 9.42
N ASP A 464 -2.02 39.16 8.74
CA ASP A 464 -2.46 38.65 7.45
C ASP A 464 -1.65 39.25 6.30
N GLU A 465 -1.43 38.46 5.25
CA GLU A 465 -0.57 38.78 4.10
C GLU A 465 0.82 39.35 4.51
N VAL A 466 1.44 38.78 5.55
CA VAL A 466 2.71 39.25 6.16
C VAL A 466 3.92 39.26 5.20
N HIS A 467 3.83 38.62 4.03
CA HIS A 467 4.88 38.73 3.01
C HIS A 467 5.01 40.15 2.45
N ARG A 468 3.99 41.02 2.58
CA ARG A 468 4.09 42.43 2.19
C ARG A 468 5.20 43.18 2.93
N LEU A 469 5.62 42.68 4.09
CA LEU A 469 6.67 43.30 4.92
C LEU A 469 8.10 43.01 4.43
N LEU A 470 8.28 42.11 3.45
CA LEU A 470 9.61 41.74 3.00
C LEU A 470 10.22 42.84 2.12
N PRO A 471 11.56 43.01 2.14
CA PRO A 471 12.24 44.01 1.32
C PRO A 471 11.94 43.92 -0.19
N LYS A 472 11.81 42.69 -0.71
CA LYS A 472 11.44 42.46 -2.11
C LYS A 472 10.04 42.97 -2.50
N PHE A 473 9.20 43.30 -1.53
CA PHE A 473 7.85 43.86 -1.72
C PHE A 473 7.72 45.30 -1.18
N GLY A 474 8.84 45.96 -0.87
CA GLY A 474 8.88 47.37 -0.44
C GLY A 474 8.92 47.59 1.07
N GLY A 475 9.02 46.56 1.90
CA GLY A 475 9.23 46.70 3.34
C GLY A 475 10.69 47.00 3.71
N SER A 476 10.94 47.50 4.92
CA SER A 476 12.31 47.70 5.43
C SER A 476 12.94 46.38 5.94
N GLY A 477 12.11 45.35 6.20
CA GLY A 477 12.51 44.10 6.83
C GLY A 477 12.64 44.21 8.35
N ALA A 478 12.34 45.38 8.94
CA ALA A 478 12.48 45.62 10.36
C ALA A 478 11.42 44.87 11.18
N GLY A 479 10.19 44.83 10.68
CA GLY A 479 9.10 44.07 11.28
C GLY A 479 9.40 42.57 11.31
N PHE A 480 10.09 42.03 10.30
CA PHE A 480 10.49 40.62 10.30
C PHE A 480 11.48 40.29 11.43
N ILE A 481 12.46 41.15 11.68
CA ILE A 481 13.41 41.00 12.79
C ILE A 481 12.68 41.05 14.14
N GLN A 482 11.66 41.90 14.27
CA GLN A 482 10.82 41.93 15.48
C GLN A 482 9.95 40.67 15.59
N ILE A 483 9.36 40.18 14.51
CA ILE A 483 8.64 38.89 14.50
C ILE A 483 9.56 37.75 14.98
N GLU A 484 10.81 37.70 14.52
CA GLU A 484 11.81 36.74 15.00
C GLU A 484 12.07 36.83 16.50
N ARG A 485 12.13 38.06 17.04
CA ARG A 485 12.31 38.32 18.47
C ARG A 485 11.06 37.89 19.25
N GLY A 486 9.88 38.27 18.77
CA GLY A 486 8.59 37.90 19.36
C GLY A 486 8.39 36.39 19.41
N ALA A 487 8.69 35.68 18.31
CA ALA A 487 8.56 34.23 18.22
C ALA A 487 9.45 33.45 19.22
N ARG A 488 10.52 34.07 19.73
CA ARG A 488 11.39 33.46 20.75
C ARG A 488 10.86 33.63 22.18
N GLU A 489 10.19 34.73 22.45
CA GLU A 489 9.87 35.19 23.81
C GLU A 489 8.39 35.06 24.17
N PHE A 490 7.49 35.30 23.23
CA PHE A 490 6.05 35.45 23.47
C PHE A 490 5.38 34.21 24.07
N ARG A 491 5.92 33.01 23.79
CA ARG A 491 5.47 31.75 24.38
C ARG A 491 5.45 31.77 25.91
N LYS A 492 6.34 32.54 26.55
CA LYS A 492 6.44 32.66 28.01
C LYS A 492 5.21 33.34 28.61
N TRP A 493 4.55 34.23 27.86
CA TRP A 493 3.43 35.06 28.31
C TRP A 493 2.07 34.57 27.80
N GLY A 494 2.01 33.37 27.21
CA GLY A 494 0.78 32.85 26.61
C GLY A 494 0.33 33.65 25.38
N VAL A 495 1.27 34.29 24.68
CA VAL A 495 1.01 35.05 23.45
C VAL A 495 1.42 34.21 22.24
N GLY A 496 0.45 33.89 21.38
CA GLY A 496 0.67 33.22 20.11
C GLY A 496 0.79 34.21 18.95
N LEU A 497 1.63 33.89 17.97
CA LEU A 497 1.75 34.64 16.71
C LEU A 497 1.19 33.77 15.59
N MET A 498 0.29 34.30 14.79
CA MET A 498 -0.19 33.63 13.58
C MET A 498 0.20 34.48 12.37
N LEU A 499 1.08 33.93 11.54
CA LEU A 499 1.60 34.57 10.34
C LEU A 499 0.95 33.92 9.12
N ILE A 500 0.25 34.72 8.30
CA ILE A 500 -0.43 34.24 7.10
C ILE A 500 0.27 34.83 5.88
N SER A 501 0.78 33.97 5.00
CA SER A 501 1.58 34.37 3.85
C SER A 501 1.21 33.60 2.60
N GLN A 502 1.57 34.09 1.42
CA GLN A 502 1.43 33.33 0.18
C GLN A 502 2.49 32.24 0.05
N VAL A 503 3.74 32.57 0.39
CA VAL A 503 4.91 31.69 0.25
C VAL A 503 5.54 31.47 1.63
N LEU A 504 5.84 30.21 1.95
CA LEU A 504 6.42 29.83 3.25
C LEU A 504 7.95 29.98 3.24
N LYS A 505 8.59 29.88 2.05
CA LYS A 505 10.01 30.22 1.82
C LYS A 505 10.39 31.62 2.31
N ASP A 506 9.43 32.54 2.38
CA ASP A 506 9.66 33.90 2.85
C ASP A 506 10.00 33.98 4.34
N PHE A 507 9.73 32.90 5.10
CA PHE A 507 9.97 32.80 6.55
C PHE A 507 11.17 31.88 6.87
N ILE A 508 12.14 31.72 5.95
CA ILE A 508 13.35 30.93 6.20
C ILE A 508 14.20 31.57 7.30
N GLY A 509 14.77 30.74 8.17
CA GLY A 509 15.71 31.14 9.21
C GLY A 509 15.21 30.79 10.62
N GLU A 510 15.52 31.65 11.58
CA GLU A 510 15.22 31.46 13.00
C GLU A 510 13.72 31.58 13.32
N THR A 511 12.96 32.36 12.54
CA THR A 511 11.49 32.44 12.69
C THR A 511 10.86 31.04 12.65
N LYS A 512 11.29 30.23 11.68
CA LYS A 512 10.78 28.88 11.47
C LYS A 512 11.18 27.92 12.60
N ALA A 513 12.38 28.05 13.15
CA ALA A 513 12.85 27.21 14.25
C ALA A 513 11.98 27.38 15.52
N ASN A 514 11.33 28.53 15.67
CA ASN A 514 10.47 28.85 16.81
C ASN A 514 8.96 28.71 16.50
N ILE A 515 8.60 28.26 15.29
CA ILE A 515 7.20 27.99 14.92
C ILE A 515 6.98 26.49 14.94
N ASN A 516 6.06 26.04 15.80
CA ASN A 516 5.71 24.63 15.94
C ASN A 516 4.62 24.20 14.95
N THR A 517 3.70 25.11 14.60
CA THR A 517 2.53 24.77 13.78
C THR A 517 2.65 25.35 12.37
N GLU A 518 2.66 24.49 11.37
CA GLU A 518 2.65 24.86 9.95
C GLU A 518 1.37 24.35 9.27
N VAL A 519 0.62 25.23 8.62
CA VAL A 519 -0.48 24.85 7.73
C VAL A 519 -0.11 25.25 6.31
N GLN A 520 0.11 24.25 5.46
CA GLN A 520 0.37 24.45 4.04
C GLN A 520 -0.88 24.13 3.23
N MET A 521 -1.53 25.16 2.72
CA MET A 521 -2.55 25.07 1.68
C MET A 521 -1.90 24.87 0.31
N ARG A 522 -2.71 24.50 -0.68
CA ARG A 522 -2.25 24.30 -2.07
C ARG A 522 -1.43 25.50 -2.54
N THR A 523 -0.20 25.24 -3.00
CA THR A 523 0.74 26.25 -3.51
C THR A 523 1.21 25.91 -4.93
N ARG A 524 1.58 26.94 -5.68
CA ARG A 524 2.26 26.84 -6.99
C ARG A 524 3.74 27.25 -6.90
N ASP A 525 4.19 27.71 -5.74
CA ASP A 525 5.57 28.16 -5.55
C ASP A 525 6.55 26.98 -5.57
N GLN A 526 7.52 27.02 -6.47
CA GLN A 526 8.46 25.91 -6.66
C GLN A 526 9.33 25.68 -5.42
N GLY A 527 9.71 26.74 -4.69
CA GLY A 527 10.52 26.63 -3.50
C GLY A 527 9.81 25.90 -2.35
N ASP A 528 8.53 26.20 -2.14
CA ASP A 528 7.68 25.48 -1.19
C ASP A 528 7.48 24.02 -1.60
N LEU A 529 7.23 23.76 -2.90
CA LEU A 529 7.05 22.40 -3.42
C LEU A 529 8.32 21.55 -3.27
N ASP A 530 9.49 22.11 -3.62
CA ASP A 530 10.79 21.44 -3.49
C ASP A 530 11.12 21.15 -2.02
N ARG A 531 10.80 22.09 -1.11
CA ARG A 531 10.94 21.87 0.34
C ARG A 531 10.08 20.70 0.81
N ILE A 532 8.83 20.64 0.40
CA ILE A 532 7.90 19.58 0.83
C ILE A 532 8.33 18.22 0.27
N LYS A 533 8.77 18.19 -0.99
CA LYS A 533 9.34 16.99 -1.61
C LYS A 533 10.58 16.52 -0.85
N THR A 534 11.50 17.43 -0.54
CA THR A 534 12.76 17.10 0.15
C THR A 534 12.51 16.64 1.59
N LYS A 535 11.63 17.35 2.33
CA LYS A 535 11.39 17.09 3.75
C LYS A 535 10.46 15.89 4.00
N TYR A 536 9.44 15.70 3.16
CA TYR A 536 8.37 14.73 3.41
C TYR A 536 8.15 13.71 2.29
N GLY A 537 8.87 13.82 1.16
CA GLY A 537 8.82 12.89 0.04
C GLY A 537 7.80 13.24 -1.06
N ASP A 538 7.95 12.60 -2.22
CA ASP A 538 7.12 12.85 -3.42
C ASP A 538 5.62 12.57 -3.19
N TYR A 539 5.27 11.61 -2.33
CA TYR A 539 3.87 11.27 -2.07
C TYR A 539 3.12 12.42 -1.36
N MET A 540 3.80 13.17 -0.49
CA MET A 540 3.21 14.35 0.19
C MET A 540 3.06 15.51 -0.78
N LEU A 541 4.06 15.74 -1.64
CA LEU A 541 3.98 16.73 -2.71
C LEU A 541 2.78 16.44 -3.63
N GLN A 542 2.64 15.19 -4.11
CA GLN A 542 1.51 14.81 -4.95
C GLN A 542 0.16 15.00 -4.26
N SER A 543 0.10 14.72 -2.95
CA SER A 543 -1.11 14.91 -2.14
C SER A 543 -1.47 16.39 -2.01
N LEU A 544 -0.48 17.26 -1.83
CA LEU A 544 -0.68 18.72 -1.76
C LEU A 544 -1.15 19.28 -3.10
N LEU A 545 -0.54 18.87 -4.21
CA LEU A 545 -0.93 19.33 -5.55
C LEU A 545 -2.36 18.89 -5.92
N LYS A 546 -2.79 17.72 -5.46
CA LYS A 546 -4.15 17.19 -5.65
C LYS A 546 -5.16 17.69 -4.62
N SER A 547 -4.72 18.48 -3.62
CA SER A 547 -5.61 18.95 -2.56
C SER A 547 -6.72 19.85 -3.11
N ALA A 548 -7.92 19.69 -2.55
CA ALA A 548 -9.05 20.56 -2.86
C ALA A 548 -8.95 21.87 -2.07
N THR A 549 -9.61 22.92 -2.54
CA THR A 549 -9.78 24.16 -1.77
C THR A 549 -10.38 23.86 -0.40
N GLY A 550 -9.86 24.52 0.64
CA GLY A 550 -10.26 24.27 2.03
C GLY A 550 -9.67 22.97 2.62
N THR A 551 -8.78 22.28 1.90
CA THR A 551 -7.95 21.21 2.46
C THR A 551 -6.50 21.65 2.53
N GLY A 552 -5.87 21.48 3.69
CA GLY A 552 -4.48 21.88 3.95
C GLY A 552 -3.69 20.77 4.61
N MET A 553 -2.38 20.81 4.44
CA MET A 553 -1.42 19.95 5.13
C MET A 553 -1.06 20.63 6.46
N LEU A 554 -1.50 20.06 7.59
CA LEU A 554 -1.10 20.50 8.93
C LEU A 554 0.14 19.70 9.36
N GLN A 555 1.14 20.42 9.85
CA GLN A 555 2.28 19.85 10.56
C GLN A 555 2.40 20.52 11.93
N ASN A 556 2.59 19.70 12.96
CA ASN A 556 2.91 20.14 14.31
C ASN A 556 3.79 19.07 14.95
N ALA A 557 4.86 19.45 15.64
CA ALA A 557 5.82 18.49 16.19
C ALA A 557 5.20 17.58 17.27
N ALA A 558 4.21 18.08 18.02
CA ALA A 558 3.53 17.33 19.08
C ALA A 558 2.57 16.25 18.55
N TYR A 559 2.19 16.29 17.26
CA TYR A 559 1.19 15.38 16.70
C TYR A 559 1.78 14.45 15.66
N ASN A 560 1.23 13.24 15.55
CA ASN A 560 1.56 12.28 14.49
C ASN A 560 3.09 12.06 14.32
N LYS A 561 3.86 12.16 15.42
CA LYS A 561 5.33 12.08 15.44
C LYS A 561 6.00 13.12 14.53
N GLY A 562 5.44 14.33 14.48
CA GLY A 562 5.89 15.41 13.60
C GLY A 562 5.55 15.22 12.12
N ASN A 563 4.95 14.10 11.71
CA ASN A 563 4.58 13.86 10.32
C ASN A 563 3.33 14.67 9.94
N PRO A 564 3.37 15.44 8.84
CA PRO A 564 2.23 16.19 8.39
C PRO A 564 1.04 15.30 8.03
N TYR A 565 -0.17 15.82 8.22
CA TYR A 565 -1.42 15.18 7.78
C TYR A 565 -2.38 16.18 7.13
N PHE A 566 -3.24 15.71 6.21
CA PHE A 566 -4.19 16.59 5.52
C PHE A 566 -5.52 16.71 6.28
N ILE A 567 -5.98 17.95 6.42
CA ILE A 567 -7.23 18.32 7.06
C ILE A 567 -8.12 19.00 6.05
N SER A 568 -9.35 18.50 5.89
CA SER A 568 -10.43 19.27 5.30
C SER A 568 -11.02 20.16 6.38
N PHE A 569 -10.74 21.46 6.32
CA PHE A 569 -11.23 22.44 7.28
C PHE A 569 -12.75 22.56 7.19
N ARG A 570 -13.39 22.72 8.35
CA ARG A 570 -14.84 22.96 8.41
C ARG A 570 -15.17 24.35 7.84
N PRO A 571 -16.41 24.56 7.34
CA PRO A 571 -16.87 25.89 6.97
C PRO A 571 -17.01 26.79 8.21
N LEU A 572 -17.02 28.10 7.96
CA LEU A 572 -17.05 29.15 8.98
C LEU A 572 -18.45 29.33 9.59
N PHE A 573 -18.50 29.77 10.84
CA PHE A 573 -19.71 30.22 11.53
C PHE A 573 -20.01 31.70 11.30
N HIS A 574 -18.98 32.53 11.14
CA HIS A 574 -19.10 33.95 10.78
C HIS A 574 -19.08 34.18 9.27
N GLU A 575 -19.40 35.41 8.88
CA GLU A 575 -19.40 35.84 7.48
C GLU A 575 -17.98 36.05 6.96
N HIS A 576 -17.62 35.44 5.82
CA HIS A 576 -16.28 35.55 5.26
C HIS A 576 -16.06 36.88 4.52
N ALA A 577 -17.14 37.55 4.10
CA ALA A 577 -17.07 38.81 3.40
C ALA A 577 -16.75 39.97 4.37
N ARG A 578 -15.87 40.88 3.93
CA ARG A 578 -15.61 42.14 4.63
C ARG A 578 -16.88 42.97 4.82
N LEU A 579 -16.87 43.81 5.86
CA LEU A 579 -17.86 44.87 6.05
C LEU A 579 -17.80 45.89 4.88
N SER A 580 -18.91 46.59 4.67
CA SER A 580 -18.97 47.68 3.70
C SER A 580 -18.09 48.86 4.15
N ASP A 581 -17.65 49.70 3.21
CA ASP A 581 -16.87 50.90 3.55
C ASP A 581 -17.64 51.86 4.45
N GLU A 582 -18.97 51.92 4.32
CA GLU A 582 -19.85 52.70 5.19
C GLU A 582 -19.87 52.14 6.61
N GLU A 583 -20.03 50.82 6.78
CA GLU A 583 -19.96 50.16 8.08
C GLU A 583 -18.60 50.41 8.74
N LEU A 584 -17.49 50.23 8.00
CA LEU A 584 -16.14 50.50 8.49
C LEU A 584 -15.95 51.97 8.90
N SER A 585 -16.48 52.91 8.11
CA SER A 585 -16.45 54.34 8.45
C SER A 585 -17.20 54.64 9.74
N ASN A 586 -18.38 54.03 9.93
CA ASN A 586 -19.15 54.14 11.16
C ASN A 586 -18.37 53.56 12.36
N TYR A 587 -17.77 52.37 12.23
CA TYR A 587 -16.91 51.81 13.28
C TYR A 587 -15.82 52.79 13.70
N ASN A 588 -15.11 53.41 12.75
CA ASN A 588 -14.06 54.38 13.07
C ASN A 588 -14.64 55.62 13.76
N LYS A 589 -15.66 56.25 13.16
CA LYS A 589 -16.34 57.44 13.70
C LYS A 589 -16.77 57.23 15.16
N TYR A 590 -17.48 56.15 15.46
CA TYR A 590 -17.99 55.89 16.81
C TYR A 590 -16.89 55.48 17.78
N ASN A 591 -15.88 54.74 17.33
CA ASN A 591 -14.73 54.42 18.17
C ASN A 591 -13.94 55.68 18.57
N ASP A 592 -13.76 56.63 17.65
CA ASP A 592 -13.07 57.89 17.93
C ASP A 592 -13.86 58.72 18.96
N MET A 593 -15.18 58.85 18.76
CA MET A 593 -16.06 59.53 19.72
C MET A 593 -16.03 58.88 21.11
N ILE A 594 -16.08 57.55 21.17
CA ILE A 594 -16.03 56.81 22.44
C ILE A 594 -14.67 56.98 23.11
N ASP A 595 -13.59 56.90 22.34
CA ASP A 595 -12.23 57.06 22.85
C ASP A 595 -11.98 58.47 23.42
N ASP A 596 -12.50 59.51 22.77
CA ASP A 596 -12.47 60.89 23.27
C ASP A 596 -13.27 61.04 24.56
N LEU A 597 -14.48 60.47 24.61
CA LEU A 597 -15.31 60.50 25.82
C LEU A 597 -14.69 59.69 26.96
N GLU A 598 -14.09 58.53 26.68
CA GLU A 598 -13.38 57.72 27.67
C GLU A 598 -12.25 58.53 28.29
N TYR A 599 -11.42 59.17 27.46
CA TYR A 599 -10.32 60.02 27.92
C TYR A 599 -10.81 61.23 28.74
N SER A 600 -11.89 61.86 28.28
CA SER A 600 -12.54 62.97 29.00
C SER A 600 -13.07 62.53 30.36
N ILE A 601 -13.73 61.37 30.44
CA ILE A 601 -14.27 60.81 31.68
C ILE A 601 -13.16 60.38 32.65
N GLU A 602 -12.08 59.76 32.16
CA GLU A 602 -10.91 59.45 32.98
C GLU A 602 -10.23 60.71 33.55
N ALA A 603 -10.27 61.83 32.82
CA ALA A 603 -9.76 63.09 33.31
C ALA A 603 -10.66 63.72 34.38
N LEU A 604 -11.99 63.56 34.31
CA LEU A 604 -12.92 63.96 35.37
C LEU A 604 -12.63 63.22 36.69
N GLU A 605 -12.34 61.92 36.62
CA GLU A 605 -11.99 61.14 37.83
C GLU A 605 -10.70 61.62 38.49
N LYS A 606 -9.71 62.05 37.69
CA LYS A 606 -8.46 62.63 38.21
C LYS A 606 -8.68 63.97 38.91
N GLU A 607 -9.75 64.67 38.55
CA GLU A 607 -10.22 65.89 39.21
C GLU A 607 -11.16 65.58 40.39
N ASN A 608 -11.22 64.32 40.85
CA ASN A 608 -12.06 63.81 41.94
C ASN A 608 -13.59 63.95 41.71
N ILE A 609 -14.05 63.95 40.45
CA ILE A 609 -15.48 63.83 40.13
C ILE A 609 -15.85 62.36 40.01
N ASP A 610 -16.95 61.95 40.67
CA ASP A 610 -17.53 60.63 40.48
C ASP A 610 -18.13 60.53 39.07
N ALA A 611 -17.51 59.69 38.24
CA ALA A 611 -17.90 59.44 36.87
C ALA A 611 -18.35 57.99 36.63
N PHE A 612 -18.68 57.23 37.69
CA PHE A 612 -19.07 55.83 37.58
C PHE A 612 -20.25 55.61 36.63
N ASP A 613 -21.32 56.40 36.78
CA ASP A 613 -22.51 56.30 35.93
C ASP A 613 -22.19 56.62 34.47
N LEU A 614 -21.33 57.63 34.23
CA LEU A 614 -20.90 58.03 32.88
C LEU A 614 -20.09 56.92 32.22
N LYS A 615 -19.22 56.23 32.98
CA LYS A 615 -18.45 55.08 32.49
C LYS A 615 -19.35 53.89 32.17
N LEU A 616 -20.35 53.61 32.99
CA LEU A 616 -21.27 52.50 32.73
C LEU A 616 -22.05 52.74 31.43
N GLU A 617 -22.53 53.97 31.22
CA GLU A 617 -23.21 54.36 29.99
C GLU A 617 -22.30 54.34 28.76
N LEU A 618 -21.06 54.86 28.88
CA LEU A 618 -20.06 54.77 27.81
C LEU A 618 -19.75 53.30 27.45
N LYS A 619 -19.66 52.43 28.44
CA LYS A 619 -19.45 51.00 28.22
C LYS A 619 -20.63 50.38 27.46
N MET A 620 -21.87 50.75 27.77
CA MET A 620 -23.03 50.31 26.99
C MET A 620 -22.97 50.80 25.54
N ALA A 621 -22.54 52.05 25.31
CA ALA A 621 -22.34 52.59 23.96
C ALA A 621 -21.27 51.79 23.20
N LEU A 622 -20.14 51.47 23.85
CA LEU A 622 -19.08 50.64 23.27
C LEU A 622 -19.58 49.23 22.94
N ASP A 623 -20.38 48.61 23.81
CA ASP A 623 -20.97 47.30 23.54
C ASP A 623 -21.93 47.35 22.34
N LYS A 624 -22.63 48.47 22.11
CA LYS A 624 -23.45 48.68 20.90
C LYS A 624 -22.60 48.86 19.64
N VAL A 625 -21.47 49.57 19.72
CA VAL A 625 -20.50 49.64 18.60
C VAL A 625 -20.03 48.24 18.22
N LYS A 626 -19.61 47.43 19.20
CA LYS A 626 -19.16 46.05 18.97
C LYS A 626 -20.23 45.19 18.27
N SER A 627 -21.50 45.38 18.62
CA SER A 627 -22.63 44.69 17.97
C SER A 627 -23.03 45.24 16.59
N GLY A 628 -22.38 46.31 16.10
CA GLY A 628 -22.72 46.98 14.83
C GLY A 628 -24.04 47.75 14.88
N SER A 629 -24.60 48.00 16.07
CA SER A 629 -25.90 48.66 16.26
C SER A 629 -25.75 50.18 16.35
N PHE A 630 -25.27 50.82 15.29
CA PHE A 630 -24.87 52.24 15.29
C PHE A 630 -25.99 53.22 15.70
N ASN A 631 -27.23 52.97 15.28
CA ASN A 631 -28.37 53.80 15.69
C ASN A 631 -28.55 53.84 17.22
N MET A 632 -28.26 52.73 17.91
CA MET A 632 -28.31 52.69 19.37
C MET A 632 -27.13 53.43 19.99
N VAL A 633 -25.96 53.42 19.32
CA VAL A 633 -24.78 54.17 19.76
C VAL A 633 -25.09 55.66 19.78
N ASP A 634 -25.71 56.20 18.73
CA ASP A 634 -26.13 57.61 18.69
C ASP A 634 -27.02 57.96 19.90
N ILE A 635 -28.03 57.14 20.21
CA ILE A 635 -28.91 57.36 21.37
C ILE A 635 -28.13 57.46 22.69
N TYR A 636 -27.17 56.56 22.92
CA TYR A 636 -26.33 56.63 24.12
C TYR A 636 -25.40 57.85 24.11
N LEU A 637 -24.79 58.17 22.97
CA LEU A 637 -23.87 59.29 22.85
C LEU A 637 -24.59 60.64 22.97
N ASP A 638 -25.81 60.77 22.48
CA ASP A 638 -26.63 61.98 22.57
C ASP A 638 -27.06 62.26 24.03
N GLY A 639 -27.28 61.22 24.83
CA GLY A 639 -27.51 61.36 26.27
C GLY A 639 -26.22 61.64 27.04
N LEU A 640 -25.11 61.00 26.67
CA LEU A 640 -23.85 61.06 27.42
C LEU A 640 -23.06 62.35 27.20
N LYS A 641 -22.96 62.83 25.94
CA LYS A 641 -22.15 64.02 25.59
C LYS A 641 -22.55 65.27 26.38
N PRO A 642 -23.84 65.65 26.51
CA PRO A 642 -24.25 66.81 27.29
C PRO A 642 -23.91 66.67 28.77
N ARG A 643 -24.10 65.46 29.34
CA ARG A 643 -23.82 65.17 30.75
C ARG A 643 -22.33 65.31 31.07
N VAL A 644 -21.46 64.80 30.20
CA VAL A 644 -19.99 64.95 30.34
C VAL A 644 -19.61 66.43 30.22
N ALA A 645 -20.15 67.15 29.23
CA ALA A 645 -19.87 68.58 29.05
C ALA A 645 -20.33 69.43 30.24
N GLU A 646 -21.44 69.08 30.89
CA GLU A 646 -21.93 69.75 32.09
C GLU A 646 -20.94 69.62 33.27
N GLN A 647 -20.33 68.45 33.45
CA GLN A 647 -19.31 68.25 34.50
C GLN A 647 -18.08 69.12 34.27
N TRP A 648 -17.61 69.20 33.02
CA TRP A 648 -16.50 70.09 32.65
C TRP A 648 -16.84 71.57 32.84
N LYS A 649 -18.08 71.96 32.52
CA LYS A 649 -18.56 73.32 32.78
C LYS A 649 -18.59 73.65 34.27
N LYS A 650 -18.97 72.70 35.14
CA LYS A 650 -18.92 72.85 36.61
C LYS A 650 -17.49 73.04 37.13
N LEU A 651 -16.50 72.42 36.48
CA LEU A 651 -15.07 72.59 36.78
C LEU A 651 -14.48 73.89 36.21
N GLY A 652 -15.19 74.58 35.31
CA GLY A 652 -14.64 75.73 34.59
C GLY A 652 -13.48 75.39 33.65
N LYS A 653 -13.36 74.11 33.24
CA LYS A 653 -12.31 73.60 32.35
C LYS A 653 -12.94 73.08 31.06
N GLU A 654 -12.20 73.14 29.96
CA GLU A 654 -12.62 72.49 28.71
C GLU A 654 -12.31 70.98 28.73
N PRO A 655 -13.18 70.15 28.14
CA PRO A 655 -12.95 68.71 28.06
C PRO A 655 -11.68 68.42 27.24
N PRO A 656 -10.72 67.64 27.78
CA PRO A 656 -9.51 67.33 27.05
C PRO A 656 -9.82 66.37 25.90
N GLN A 657 -9.23 66.63 24.73
CA GLN A 657 -9.33 65.75 23.56
C GLN A 657 -8.21 64.72 23.56
N LYS A 658 -8.53 63.48 23.17
CA LYS A 658 -7.52 62.42 23.09
C LYS A 658 -6.70 62.64 21.83
N ARG A 659 -5.37 62.75 21.99
CA ARG A 659 -4.44 62.69 20.86
C ARG A 659 -3.93 61.26 20.71
N THR A 660 -3.91 60.77 19.47
CA THR A 660 -3.30 59.47 19.15
C THR A 660 -1.86 59.47 19.63
N LYS A 661 -1.54 58.52 20.53
CA LYS A 661 -0.18 58.38 21.04
C LYS A 661 0.68 57.78 19.93
N LEU A 662 1.60 58.57 19.40
CA LEU A 662 2.57 58.13 18.42
C LEU A 662 3.88 57.78 19.12
N VAL A 663 4.53 56.72 18.66
CA VAL A 663 5.88 56.37 19.07
C VAL A 663 6.89 57.25 18.34
N SER A 664 7.90 57.76 19.03
CA SER A 664 8.95 58.57 18.41
C SER A 664 9.83 57.74 17.47
N GLU A 665 10.31 58.35 16.38
CA GLU A 665 11.19 57.65 15.43
C GLU A 665 12.53 57.24 16.05
N SER A 666 13.04 58.04 16.99
CA SER A 666 14.25 57.70 17.76
C SER A 666 14.06 56.43 18.56
N GLU A 667 12.94 56.28 19.28
CA GLU A 667 12.63 55.07 20.05
C GLU A 667 12.52 53.83 19.15
N LEU A 668 11.90 53.96 17.97
CA LEU A 668 11.79 52.85 17.01
C LEU A 668 13.16 52.43 16.48
N ARG A 669 14.03 53.40 16.14
CA ARG A 669 15.39 53.12 15.68
C ARG A 669 16.26 52.48 16.76
N GLU A 670 16.16 52.94 18.00
CA GLU A 670 16.88 52.35 19.14
C GLU A 670 16.45 50.91 19.41
N GLU A 671 15.14 50.63 19.48
CA GLU A 671 14.65 49.26 19.67
C GLU A 671 15.00 48.34 18.50
N PHE A 672 15.01 48.88 17.28
CA PHE A 672 15.47 48.14 16.11
C PHE A 672 16.95 47.77 16.22
N ALA A 673 17.81 48.72 16.61
CA ALA A 673 19.22 48.45 16.86
C ALA A 673 19.41 47.37 17.95
N ARG A 674 18.66 47.45 19.06
CA ARG A 674 18.68 46.43 20.12
C ARG A 674 18.28 45.05 19.61
N ALA A 675 17.25 44.95 18.76
CA ALA A 675 16.83 43.68 18.19
C ALA A 675 17.88 43.10 17.22
N GLN A 676 18.55 43.94 16.44
CA GLN A 676 19.67 43.52 15.59
C GLN A 676 20.88 43.04 16.41
N GLU A 677 21.23 43.75 17.48
CA GLU A 677 22.31 43.34 18.38
C GLU A 677 21.98 42.02 19.10
N ALA A 678 20.75 41.86 19.59
CA ALA A 678 20.29 40.60 20.18
C ALA A 678 20.38 39.44 19.18
N ARG A 679 20.03 39.68 17.91
CA ARG A 679 20.20 38.69 16.85
C ARG A 679 21.68 38.37 16.61
N LYS A 680 22.56 39.36 16.49
CA LYS A 680 24.02 39.15 16.31
C LYS A 680 24.63 38.38 17.48
N LYS A 681 24.26 38.74 18.72
CA LYS A 681 24.70 38.04 19.94
C LYS A 681 24.27 36.58 19.90
N PHE A 682 23.01 36.31 19.59
CA PHE A 682 22.48 34.96 19.47
C PHE A 682 23.14 34.15 18.34
N GLU A 683 23.35 34.75 17.16
CA GLU A 683 24.09 34.11 16.07
C GLU A 683 25.54 33.80 16.47
N SER A 684 26.17 34.65 17.27
CA SER A 684 27.51 34.41 17.82
C SER A 684 27.51 33.31 18.89
N GLU A 685 26.48 33.23 19.73
CA GLU A 685 26.29 32.17 20.73
C GLU A 685 26.01 30.84 20.05
N LYS A 686 25.14 30.78 19.04
CA LYS A 686 24.96 29.58 18.19
C LYS A 686 26.21 29.20 17.43
N LYS A 687 27.06 30.13 17.01
CA LYS A 687 28.38 29.82 16.42
C LYS A 687 29.36 29.28 17.47
N LYS A 688 29.25 29.70 18.73
CA LYS A 688 30.05 29.19 19.86
C LYS A 688 29.56 27.81 20.34
N GLU A 689 28.26 27.61 20.47
CA GLU A 689 27.63 26.30 20.75
C GLU A 689 27.78 25.35 19.55
N GLY A 690 27.72 25.91 18.33
CA GLY A 690 28.05 25.24 17.07
C GLY A 690 29.55 25.03 16.84
N GLY A 691 30.41 25.48 17.77
CA GLY A 691 31.84 25.22 17.81
C GLY A 691 32.20 23.74 18.05
N SER A 692 31.22 22.86 18.26
CA SER A 692 31.38 21.40 18.23
C SER A 692 30.43 20.70 17.24
N ALA A 693 29.83 21.43 16.29
CA ALA A 693 28.95 20.88 15.26
C ALA A 693 29.04 21.59 13.90
N GLY A 694 30.16 22.27 13.64
CA GLY A 694 30.52 22.84 12.34
C GLY A 694 31.76 22.16 11.78
N GLY A 695 31.64 20.91 11.33
CA GLY A 695 32.63 20.37 10.40
C GLY A 695 32.64 21.23 9.13
N PRO A 696 33.81 21.47 8.51
CA PRO A 696 33.88 22.20 7.24
C PRO A 696 33.02 21.48 6.21
N ALA A 697 32.51 22.22 5.23
CA ALA A 697 31.71 21.69 4.11
C ALA A 697 32.29 20.36 3.58
N ALA A 698 31.80 19.24 4.09
CA ALA A 698 32.34 17.92 3.84
C ALA A 698 31.58 17.35 2.65
N ALA A 699 32.33 16.82 1.68
CA ALA A 699 31.81 16.08 0.55
C ALA A 699 30.73 15.10 1.00
N LYS A 700 29.60 15.06 0.28
CA LYS A 700 28.43 14.20 0.55
C LYS A 700 28.87 12.76 0.85
N VAL A 701 28.95 12.39 2.13
CA VAL A 701 29.12 10.99 2.54
C VAL A 701 27.83 10.25 2.14
N PRO A 702 27.91 9.18 1.33
CA PRO A 702 26.72 8.43 0.93
C PRO A 702 26.05 7.83 2.17
N PRO A 703 24.70 7.82 2.23
CA PRO A 703 23.98 7.34 3.40
C PRO A 703 24.24 5.84 3.62
N LEU A 704 24.25 5.42 4.88
CA LEU A 704 24.40 4.02 5.26
C LEU A 704 23.02 3.35 5.31
N GLU A 705 22.82 2.33 4.50
CA GLU A 705 21.64 1.48 4.59
C GLU A 705 21.87 0.39 5.63
N LEU A 706 21.08 0.41 6.70
CA LEU A 706 21.06 -0.63 7.71
C LEU A 706 20.28 -1.85 7.21
N LYS A 707 20.61 -3.04 7.70
CA LYS A 707 19.99 -4.30 7.26
C LYS A 707 18.50 -4.42 7.60
N ASN A 708 18.02 -3.59 8.53
CA ASN A 708 16.61 -3.42 8.82
C ASN A 708 15.88 -2.43 7.87
N GLY A 709 16.57 -1.91 6.84
CA GLY A 709 16.05 -0.98 5.84
C GLY A 709 16.03 0.49 6.27
N VAL A 710 16.62 0.83 7.42
CA VAL A 710 16.75 2.22 7.89
C VAL A 710 17.95 2.88 7.20
N MET A 711 17.73 4.05 6.61
CA MET A 711 18.80 4.84 6.00
C MET A 711 19.31 5.87 7.00
N VAL A 712 20.61 5.85 7.25
CA VAL A 712 21.30 6.77 8.17
C VAL A 712 22.10 7.78 7.34
N THR A 713 21.84 9.07 7.58
CA THR A 713 22.41 10.17 6.77
C THR A 713 23.37 11.06 7.56
N ASN A 714 23.34 11.02 8.89
CA ASN A 714 24.23 11.78 9.76
C ASN A 714 24.64 10.97 11.01
N THR A 715 25.62 11.46 11.75
CA THR A 715 26.21 10.74 12.90
C THR A 715 25.27 10.61 14.09
N THR A 716 24.31 11.53 14.25
CA THR A 716 23.28 11.47 15.29
C THR A 716 22.26 10.38 15.00
N GLU A 717 21.79 10.28 13.74
CA GLU A 717 20.94 9.19 13.30
C GLU A 717 21.62 7.83 13.44
N LEU A 718 22.95 7.74 13.23
CA LEU A 718 23.67 6.50 13.44
C LEU A 718 23.69 6.10 14.91
N TYR A 719 23.94 7.06 15.80
CA TYR A 719 23.95 6.84 17.24
C TYR A 719 22.57 6.31 17.71
N ASP A 720 21.50 7.01 17.37
CA ASP A 720 20.13 6.63 17.74
C ASP A 720 19.73 5.29 17.13
N ALA A 721 20.18 5.01 15.90
CA ALA A 721 19.91 3.74 15.24
C ALA A 721 20.63 2.58 15.94
N ILE A 722 21.90 2.74 16.31
CA ILE A 722 22.67 1.73 17.05
C ILE A 722 22.05 1.54 18.45
N GLU A 723 21.71 2.61 19.15
CA GLU A 723 21.08 2.59 20.48
C GLU A 723 19.74 1.83 20.49
N ASN A 724 18.96 1.92 19.41
CA ASN A 724 17.67 1.24 19.30
C ASN A 724 17.71 -0.06 18.47
N MET A 725 18.89 -0.47 17.98
CA MET A 725 19.09 -1.69 17.19
C MET A 725 18.95 -2.96 18.04
N ASP A 726 18.28 -3.99 17.52
CA ASP A 726 18.26 -5.30 18.13
C ASP A 726 19.61 -6.04 17.96
N PRO A 727 19.95 -7.00 18.86
CA PRO A 727 21.25 -7.66 18.83
C PRO A 727 21.55 -8.46 17.57
N ASP A 728 20.53 -8.99 16.89
CA ASP A 728 20.72 -9.82 15.69
C ASP A 728 21.08 -8.93 14.48
N THR A 729 20.35 -7.82 14.29
CA THR A 729 20.69 -6.80 13.27
C THR A 729 22.07 -6.18 13.52
N PHE A 730 22.47 -5.97 14.78
CA PHE A 730 23.79 -5.42 15.11
C PHE A 730 24.94 -6.36 14.68
N LYS A 731 24.79 -7.67 14.89
CA LYS A 731 25.79 -8.69 14.51
C LYS A 731 25.99 -8.80 13.00
N GLU A 732 25.02 -8.38 12.18
CA GLU A 732 25.17 -8.34 10.72
C GLU A 732 26.07 -7.18 10.25
N HIS A 733 26.15 -6.11 11.05
CA HIS A 733 26.96 -4.92 10.75
C HIS A 733 28.34 -4.94 11.42
N VAL A 734 28.48 -5.66 12.53
CA VAL A 734 29.72 -5.75 13.31
C VAL A 734 30.08 -7.23 13.53
N THR A 735 31.15 -7.67 12.85
CA THR A 735 31.72 -9.02 12.93
C THR A 735 33.23 -8.94 13.21
N ALA A 736 33.89 -10.08 13.42
CA ALA A 736 35.35 -10.11 13.63
C ALA A 736 36.16 -9.56 12.43
N GLN A 737 35.60 -9.52 11.22
CA GLN A 737 36.28 -9.05 10.01
C GLN A 737 35.73 -7.72 9.46
N LYS A 738 34.61 -7.21 9.98
CA LYS A 738 33.87 -6.08 9.39
C LYS A 738 33.19 -5.23 10.46
N ASN A 739 33.26 -3.90 10.33
CA ASN A 739 32.48 -2.97 11.14
C ASN A 739 31.98 -1.83 10.24
N ASP A 740 30.73 -1.98 9.75
CA ASP A 740 30.11 -1.02 8.82
C ASP A 740 29.98 0.37 9.43
N PHE A 741 29.75 0.45 10.75
CA PHE A 741 29.63 1.71 11.47
C PHE A 741 30.96 2.44 11.52
N ALA A 742 32.06 1.73 11.81
CA ALA A 742 33.40 2.30 11.80
C ALA A 742 33.80 2.80 10.41
N ASP A 743 33.55 2.01 9.35
CA ASP A 743 33.93 2.38 8.00
C ASP A 743 33.12 3.54 7.43
N TRP A 744 31.86 3.66 7.84
CA TRP A 744 31.06 4.83 7.54
C TRP A 744 31.48 6.06 8.37
N MET A 745 31.77 5.88 9.66
CA MET A 745 32.22 6.95 10.55
C MET A 745 33.59 7.51 10.16
N LYS A 746 34.53 6.69 9.65
CA LYS A 746 35.83 7.17 9.14
C LYS A 746 35.71 8.21 8.03
N LYS A 747 34.59 8.18 7.27
CA LYS A 747 34.30 9.18 6.21
C LYS A 747 33.82 10.51 6.77
N TRP A 748 33.30 10.52 7.99
CA TRP A 748 32.86 11.71 8.73
C TRP A 748 33.96 12.28 9.62
N ASP A 749 34.61 11.42 10.40
CA ASP A 749 35.71 11.74 11.30
C ASP A 749 36.63 10.52 11.44
N ALA A 750 37.85 10.62 10.89
CA ALA A 750 38.81 9.53 10.87
C ALA A 750 39.25 9.09 12.27
N LYS A 751 39.26 10.00 13.25
CA LYS A 751 39.68 9.72 14.64
C LYS A 751 38.59 8.95 15.36
N ILE A 752 37.34 9.41 15.27
CA ILE A 752 36.18 8.71 15.88
C ILE A 752 35.95 7.36 15.19
N GLY A 753 36.08 7.30 13.86
CA GLY A 753 35.96 6.05 13.12
C GLY A 753 37.00 4.99 13.50
N ALA A 754 38.22 5.40 13.92
CA ALA A 754 39.24 4.51 14.44
C ALA A 754 38.93 3.99 15.86
N GLU A 755 38.29 4.81 16.71
CA GLU A 755 37.83 4.37 18.04
C GLU A 755 36.62 3.44 17.93
N VAL A 756 35.66 3.74 17.05
CA VAL A 756 34.51 2.87 16.77
C VAL A 756 34.94 1.51 16.22
N ALA A 757 36.04 1.46 15.45
CA ALA A 757 36.60 0.21 14.94
C ALA A 757 37.10 -0.75 16.04
N LYS A 758 37.44 -0.23 17.23
CA LYS A 758 37.89 -1.04 18.37
C LYS A 758 36.72 -1.69 19.12
N GLY A 759 35.52 -1.09 19.05
CA GLY A 759 34.32 -1.60 19.71
C GLY A 759 33.77 -2.83 18.99
N LYS A 760 33.52 -3.90 19.75
CA LYS A 760 32.87 -5.14 19.27
C LYS A 760 31.46 -5.30 19.80
N THR A 761 31.10 -4.52 20.81
CA THR A 761 29.76 -4.47 21.38
C THR A 761 29.10 -3.12 21.10
N LYS A 762 27.76 -3.11 21.15
CA LYS A 762 26.93 -1.91 20.98
C LYS A 762 27.30 -0.81 21.98
N GLU A 763 27.54 -1.18 23.24
CA GLU A 763 27.90 -0.25 24.32
C GLU A 763 29.27 0.40 24.10
N GLU A 764 30.27 -0.38 23.65
CA GLU A 764 31.61 0.14 23.32
C GLU A 764 31.57 1.13 22.15
N ILE A 765 30.81 0.81 21.10
CA ILE A 765 30.65 1.68 19.93
C ILE A 765 29.93 2.98 20.29
N LEU A 766 28.84 2.91 21.05
CA LEU A 766 28.13 4.11 21.52
C LEU A 766 29.02 4.97 22.42
N LYS A 767 29.81 4.34 23.31
CA LYS A 767 30.77 5.05 24.15
C LYS A 767 31.83 5.76 23.31
N ALA A 768 32.40 5.09 22.31
CA ALA A 768 33.37 5.68 21.38
C ALA A 768 32.76 6.86 20.58
N MET A 769 31.49 6.79 20.20
CA MET A 769 30.78 7.88 19.52
C MET A 769 30.42 9.05 20.44
N SER A 770 30.27 8.82 21.74
CA SER A 770 29.91 9.83 22.75
C SER A 770 31.10 10.64 23.30
N GLN A 771 32.34 10.22 23.04
CA GLN A 771 33.53 11.00 23.41
C GLN A 771 33.66 12.21 22.47
N LYS A 772 32.93 13.28 22.81
CA LYS A 772 33.06 14.62 22.22
C LYS A 772 33.94 15.51 23.07
#